data_AF-A0AAW1L6B4-F1
#
_entry.id   AF-A0AAW1L6B4-F1
#
_cell.length_a   1.000
_cell.length_b   1.000
_cell.length_c   1.000
_cell.angle_alpha   90.00
_cell.angle_beta   90.00
_cell.angle_gamma   90.00
#
_symmetry.space_group_name_H-M   'P 1'
#
loop_
_entity.id
_entity.type
_entity.pdbx_description
1 polymer ?
#
loop_
_entity_poly.entity_id
_entity_poly.type
_entity_poly.pdbx_seq_one_letter_code
_entity_poly.pdbx_strand_id
1 'polypeptide(L)'
;MTTTDGFSEYFNVNKPDETINGAESILPKVIPHRVFINHVDNFYSKHLASFLADQVYGALKVTGVEGEGEGLEEEEEVLPKPGKVGGDLGAKYEIIGTLQASFHKKSEDVLYTISEEDDNFLNEILQCGFIIYNIINDKNEIPKALQTLTSIENEIEKLKEIGPKTFKHYSDVRVFVLLSTVMTWGTSKPIDPEDPTTPFLEADYKKRRAHPSYKEHINCEKEVALKGKKNKDKLKTYTICSGIVYGEEEEDFSYYFKKAWNNEEFLPIYDQGKNLIPLIHIKDLARVVHGILELVPSRPQYILAVEQTPCSLKEIVKSLSKAMGRDKVQYISKVEAFLDRSLTQTLFERYTLNLNMEPSFIVDELEIEWKNELNLAENMHNIVTEFRKGRQLKPLRILLHGPPAIGKTRLAEKLCSIYGVQHITVKKMIDDILADMKDRLDRGKQNIKEKEGKEMGGQNAGDEEAEYEAEEEEVDLEDLEEQIKEIQKSMAKSENGKLPDEDVIRLMKKYLTSNKCQNQGYVLDGYPKTMQQAKELFGTEDRGEEEAEEEEEAEKVIKIVPEYVITLQAPDDFLCDRIMRLPEEQIQDNDLLLVFAIEEHERRLANNICRKQLRDRRDPFNMPGENFSAIYRFSPENFSWSLHQ
;
A
#
# COMPACT_ATOMS: atom_id res chain seq x y z
N MET A 1 -39.94 -81.93 56.77
CA MET A 1 -39.09 -82.94 56.12
C MET A 1 -38.68 -82.34 54.79
N THR A 2 -37.53 -81.65 54.78
CA THR A 2 -36.25 -82.12 54.19
C THR A 2 -36.26 -81.90 52.67
N THR A 3 -35.52 -80.88 52.18
CA THR A 3 -34.24 -81.01 51.41
C THR A 3 -34.51 -81.37 49.94
N THR A 4 -33.82 -80.93 48.89
CA THR A 4 -32.50 -80.30 48.67
C THR A 4 -32.38 -80.07 47.16
N ASP A 5 -31.63 -79.03 46.79
CA ASP A 5 -30.64 -78.86 45.69
C ASP A 5 -30.55 -79.83 44.49
N GLY A 6 -30.16 -79.23 43.35
CA GLY A 6 -29.26 -79.82 42.33
C GLY A 6 -29.67 -79.49 40.88
N PHE A 7 -29.11 -78.47 40.20
CA PHE A 7 -27.84 -78.35 39.43
C PHE A 7 -27.91 -78.69 37.92
N SER A 8 -27.48 -77.71 37.09
CA SER A 8 -26.84 -77.80 35.74
C SER A 8 -27.77 -78.10 34.52
N GLU A 9 -27.70 -77.53 33.30
CA GLU A 9 -26.61 -76.97 32.45
C GLU A 9 -27.16 -76.16 31.22
N TYR A 10 -26.37 -75.18 30.73
CA TYR A 10 -26.24 -74.48 29.41
C TYR A 10 -27.47 -74.00 28.58
N PHE A 11 -27.70 -72.68 28.35
CA PHE A 11 -27.02 -71.66 27.46
C PHE A 11 -27.11 -71.99 25.95
N ASN A 12 -27.35 -71.10 24.98
CA ASN A 12 -27.64 -69.66 24.86
C ASN A 12 -28.09 -69.44 23.39
N VAL A 13 -29.16 -68.69 23.11
CA VAL A 13 -29.42 -68.13 21.75
C VAL A 13 -30.04 -66.74 21.87
N ASN A 14 -29.15 -65.74 21.71
CA ASN A 14 -29.30 -64.44 21.06
C ASN A 14 -30.63 -63.68 21.19
N LYS A 15 -30.62 -62.68 22.09
CA LYS A 15 -31.24 -61.37 21.84
C LYS A 15 -30.13 -60.34 21.59
N PRO A 16 -30.24 -59.48 20.56
CA PRO A 16 -29.24 -58.47 20.28
C PRO A 16 -29.26 -57.37 21.35
N ASP A 17 -28.05 -56.99 21.77
CA ASP A 17 -27.77 -55.90 22.71
C ASP A 17 -28.43 -54.58 22.24
N GLU A 18 -29.17 -53.98 23.16
CA GLU A 18 -29.67 -52.61 23.04
C GLU A 18 -28.48 -51.65 22.94
N THR A 19 -28.26 -51.13 21.73
CA THR A 19 -27.46 -49.94 21.48
C THR A 19 -28.00 -48.80 22.35
N ILE A 20 -27.17 -48.33 23.29
CA ILE A 20 -27.34 -47.07 24.00
C ILE A 20 -27.13 -45.94 22.98
N ASN A 21 -28.16 -45.67 22.18
CA ASN A 21 -28.33 -44.43 21.43
C ASN A 21 -29.08 -43.47 22.34
N GLY A 22 -28.36 -42.56 23.02
CA GLY A 22 -29.00 -41.62 23.94
C GLY A 22 -28.07 -40.77 24.78
N ALA A 23 -26.89 -40.41 24.29
CA ALA A 23 -26.12 -39.30 24.84
C ALA A 23 -26.07 -38.21 23.77
N GLU A 24 -26.94 -37.19 23.87
CA GLU A 24 -26.70 -35.92 23.20
C GLU A 24 -25.28 -35.47 23.57
N SER A 25 -24.46 -35.14 22.56
CA SER A 25 -23.13 -34.61 22.84
C SER A 25 -23.32 -33.27 23.56
N ILE A 26 -22.85 -33.20 24.82
CA ILE A 26 -22.97 -32.00 25.67
C ILE A 26 -22.24 -30.79 25.04
N LEU A 27 -21.32 -31.05 24.11
CA LEU A 27 -20.69 -30.02 23.29
C LEU A 27 -21.26 -30.01 21.87
N PRO A 28 -21.34 -28.83 21.23
CA PRO A 28 -21.65 -28.71 19.82
C PRO A 28 -20.67 -29.53 18.98
N LYS A 29 -21.18 -30.18 17.93
CA LYS A 29 -20.34 -30.90 16.96
C LYS A 29 -19.37 -29.92 16.31
N VAL A 30 -18.06 -30.22 16.36
CA VAL A 30 -17.03 -29.39 15.73
C VAL A 30 -17.12 -29.50 14.22
N ILE A 31 -17.00 -28.37 13.54
CA ILE A 31 -16.89 -28.23 12.08
C ILE A 31 -15.41 -27.92 11.79
N PRO A 32 -14.62 -28.90 11.33
CA PRO A 32 -13.16 -28.79 11.26
C PRO A 32 -12.66 -27.63 10.40
N HIS A 33 -13.34 -27.35 9.29
CA HIS A 33 -13.01 -26.27 8.35
C HIS A 33 -13.63 -24.92 8.72
N ARG A 34 -14.35 -24.81 9.84
CA ARG A 34 -14.89 -23.54 10.31
C ARG A 34 -13.87 -22.77 11.15
N VAL A 35 -13.66 -21.51 10.79
CA VAL A 35 -12.67 -20.61 11.40
C VAL A 35 -13.40 -19.42 12.01
N PHE A 36 -13.17 -19.17 13.29
CA PHE A 36 -13.52 -17.90 13.92
C PHE A 36 -12.34 -16.92 13.82
N ILE A 37 -12.61 -15.66 13.45
CA ILE A 37 -11.63 -14.56 13.46
C ILE A 37 -12.27 -13.33 14.10
N ASN A 38 -11.61 -12.68 15.07
CA ASN A 38 -12.13 -11.42 15.62
C ASN A 38 -11.90 -10.23 14.68
N HIS A 39 -12.85 -9.29 14.66
CA HIS A 39 -12.80 -8.02 13.92
C HIS A 39 -12.48 -8.20 12.42
N VAL A 40 -13.26 -8.99 11.69
CA VAL A 40 -13.05 -9.31 10.26
C VAL A 40 -13.18 -8.11 9.31
N ASP A 41 -13.57 -6.95 9.82
CA ASP A 41 -13.59 -5.65 9.14
C ASP A 41 -12.27 -4.87 9.27
N ASN A 42 -11.38 -5.25 10.19
CA ASN A 42 -10.07 -4.63 10.31
C ASN A 42 -9.11 -5.14 9.21
N PHE A 43 -8.03 -4.40 8.96
CA PHE A 43 -7.08 -4.69 7.88
C PHE A 43 -6.54 -6.12 7.92
N TYR A 44 -5.94 -6.56 9.04
CA TYR A 44 -5.36 -7.91 9.14
C TYR A 44 -6.39 -9.01 8.95
N SER A 45 -7.47 -8.98 9.73
CA SER A 45 -8.46 -10.05 9.79
C SER A 45 -9.24 -10.12 8.50
N LYS A 46 -9.46 -8.99 7.81
CA LYS A 46 -10.05 -8.96 6.46
C LYS A 46 -9.19 -9.68 5.44
N HIS A 47 -7.89 -9.36 5.37
CA HIS A 47 -6.98 -10.02 4.43
C HIS A 47 -6.79 -11.51 4.76
N LEU A 48 -6.74 -11.85 6.04
CA LEU A 48 -6.69 -13.24 6.48
C LEU A 48 -7.96 -14.01 6.11
N ALA A 49 -9.14 -13.44 6.38
CA ALA A 49 -10.43 -14.05 6.05
C ALA A 49 -10.57 -14.28 4.54
N SER A 50 -10.26 -13.26 3.73
CA SER A 50 -10.30 -13.35 2.28
C SER A 50 -9.34 -14.43 1.75
N PHE A 51 -8.10 -14.46 2.24
CA PHE A 51 -7.14 -15.49 1.83
C PHE A 51 -7.62 -16.90 2.19
N LEU A 52 -8.10 -17.12 3.42
CA LEU A 52 -8.56 -18.43 3.89
C LEU A 52 -9.82 -18.89 3.15
N ALA A 53 -10.76 -17.99 2.83
CA ALA A 53 -11.99 -18.34 2.10
C ALA A 53 -11.72 -18.87 0.69
N ASP A 54 -10.59 -18.48 0.08
CA ASP A 54 -10.12 -19.00 -1.20
C ASP A 54 -9.40 -20.34 -1.10
N GLN A 55 -8.98 -20.77 0.10
CA GLN A 55 -8.29 -22.03 0.31
C GLN A 55 -9.24 -23.23 0.48
N VAL A 56 -8.68 -24.42 0.25
CA VAL A 56 -9.36 -25.70 0.45
C VAL A 56 -8.77 -26.40 1.67
N TYR A 57 -9.63 -26.71 2.63
CA TYR A 57 -9.24 -27.38 3.87
C TYR A 57 -8.69 -28.78 3.60
N GLY A 58 -7.52 -29.05 4.18
CA GLY A 58 -6.82 -30.33 4.07
C GLY A 58 -6.08 -30.54 2.75
N ALA A 59 -5.99 -29.54 1.87
CA ALA A 59 -5.34 -29.70 0.57
C ALA A 59 -3.86 -30.10 0.70
N LEU A 60 -3.12 -29.48 1.62
CA LEU A 60 -1.71 -29.79 1.88
C LEU A 60 -1.52 -31.18 2.51
N LYS A 61 -2.54 -31.69 3.21
CA LYS A 61 -2.51 -33.04 3.80
C LYS A 61 -2.69 -34.16 2.78
N VAL A 62 -3.32 -33.88 1.65
CA VAL A 62 -3.61 -34.86 0.59
C VAL A 62 -2.41 -35.07 -0.33
N THR A 63 -1.56 -34.06 -0.51
CA THR A 63 -0.38 -34.11 -1.40
C THR A 63 0.89 -34.66 -0.74
N GLY A 64 0.90 -34.88 0.58
CA GLY A 64 2.12 -35.17 1.36
C GLY A 64 2.33 -36.63 1.83
N VAL A 65 1.91 -37.66 1.08
CA VAL A 65 2.27 -39.06 1.40
C VAL A 65 2.43 -39.92 0.14
N GLU A 66 3.60 -39.84 -0.53
CA GLU A 66 4.22 -40.98 -1.25
C GLU A 66 5.75 -40.76 -1.28
N GLY A 67 6.41 -41.02 -0.16
CA GLY A 67 7.87 -41.12 -0.06
C GLY A 67 8.24 -42.46 0.55
N GLU A 68 8.40 -43.48 -0.30
CA GLU A 68 8.98 -44.76 0.09
C GLU A 68 10.46 -44.56 0.45
N GLY A 69 10.77 -44.63 1.75
CA GLY A 69 12.14 -44.72 2.26
C GLY A 69 12.30 -46.04 3.01
N GLU A 70 12.92 -47.02 2.35
CA GLU A 70 13.28 -48.30 2.94
C GLU A 70 14.38 -48.15 4.02
N GLY A 71 14.15 -48.78 5.17
CA GLY A 71 15.18 -49.43 6.01
C GLY A 71 16.11 -48.56 6.86
N LEU A 72 15.90 -48.56 8.18
CA LEU A 72 16.70 -49.31 9.16
C LEU A 72 16.10 -49.13 10.57
N GLU A 73 15.86 -50.27 11.22
CA GLU A 73 15.30 -50.40 12.57
C GLU A 73 16.30 -49.92 13.64
N GLU A 74 15.86 -49.10 14.60
CA GLU A 74 16.31 -49.20 16.00
C GLU A 74 15.34 -48.45 16.96
N GLU A 75 14.75 -49.26 17.86
CA GLU A 75 14.07 -49.05 19.15
C GLU A 75 13.00 -47.95 19.36
N GLU A 76 11.78 -48.45 19.59
CA GLU A 76 10.52 -47.74 19.88
C GLU A 76 10.57 -46.87 21.16
N GLU A 77 10.49 -45.54 21.01
CA GLU A 77 9.55 -44.75 21.81
C GLU A 77 8.32 -44.46 20.94
N VAL A 78 7.16 -44.99 21.34
CA VAL A 78 5.89 -44.84 20.62
C VAL A 78 5.49 -43.37 20.56
N LEU A 79 5.89 -42.70 19.48
CA LEU A 79 5.37 -41.40 19.06
C LEU A 79 3.84 -41.51 18.92
N PRO A 80 3.05 -40.59 19.52
CA PRO A 80 1.63 -40.54 19.20
C PRO A 80 1.48 -40.15 17.73
N LYS A 81 0.82 -41.01 16.95
CA LYS A 81 0.41 -40.73 15.56
C LYS A 81 -0.21 -39.32 15.49
N PRO A 82 0.07 -38.52 14.44
CA PRO A 82 -0.58 -37.23 14.26
C PRO A 82 -2.09 -37.43 14.34
N GLY A 83 -2.74 -36.68 15.24
CA GLY A 83 -4.16 -36.82 15.50
C GLY A 83 -4.92 -36.64 14.19
N LYS A 84 -5.68 -37.66 13.76
CA LYS A 84 -6.62 -37.52 12.65
C LYS A 84 -7.64 -36.46 13.04
N VAL A 85 -7.48 -35.24 12.52
CA VAL A 85 -8.56 -34.26 12.49
C VAL A 85 -9.53 -34.77 11.43
N GLY A 86 -10.55 -35.52 11.85
CA GLY A 86 -11.58 -36.03 10.96
C GLY A 86 -12.43 -34.87 10.43
N GLY A 87 -12.54 -34.74 9.12
CA GLY A 87 -13.31 -33.70 8.43
C GLY A 87 -13.53 -34.03 6.95
N ASP A 88 -14.43 -33.30 6.31
CA ASP A 88 -14.73 -33.42 4.88
C ASP A 88 -13.56 -32.79 4.09
N LEU A 89 -12.50 -33.58 3.88
CA LEU A 89 -11.33 -33.17 3.11
C LEU A 89 -11.77 -32.66 1.74
N GLY A 90 -11.35 -31.44 1.38
CA GLY A 90 -11.77 -30.79 0.14
C GLY A 90 -12.87 -29.73 0.28
N ALA A 91 -13.40 -29.49 1.48
CA ALA A 91 -14.29 -28.35 1.75
C ALA A 91 -13.53 -27.01 1.72
N LYS A 92 -14.20 -25.91 1.33
CA LYS A 92 -13.68 -24.55 1.54
C LYS A 92 -13.77 -24.17 3.02
N TYR A 93 -12.89 -23.29 3.50
CA TYR A 93 -13.00 -22.76 4.84
C TYR A 93 -14.30 -21.94 5.03
N GLU A 94 -14.97 -22.15 6.16
CA GLU A 94 -16.13 -21.36 6.57
C GLU A 94 -15.69 -20.30 7.57
N ILE A 95 -15.65 -19.03 7.16
CA ILE A 95 -15.20 -17.94 8.04
C ILE A 95 -16.39 -17.32 8.77
N ILE A 96 -16.34 -17.29 10.10
CA ILE A 96 -17.22 -16.50 10.96
C ILE A 96 -16.38 -15.52 11.78
N GLY A 97 -16.98 -14.44 12.28
CA GLY A 97 -16.21 -13.48 13.06
C GLY A 97 -17.01 -12.39 13.74
N THR A 98 -16.31 -11.49 14.42
CA THR A 98 -16.89 -10.28 15.02
C THR A 98 -16.55 -9.06 14.15
N LEU A 99 -17.25 -7.94 14.34
CA LEU A 99 -16.94 -6.66 13.70
C LEU A 99 -16.44 -5.66 14.75
N GLN A 100 -15.47 -4.84 14.40
CA GLN A 100 -15.02 -3.72 15.22
C GLN A 100 -16.02 -2.56 15.16
N ALA A 101 -16.54 -2.23 13.97
CA ALA A 101 -17.54 -1.18 13.81
C ALA A 101 -18.89 -1.71 13.31
N SER A 102 -19.97 -1.28 13.99
CA SER A 102 -21.34 -1.75 13.75
C SER A 102 -21.93 -1.36 12.38
N PHE A 103 -21.28 -0.46 11.64
CA PHE A 103 -21.74 0.05 10.35
C PHE A 103 -21.00 -0.55 9.14
N HIS A 104 -19.95 -1.37 9.36
CA HIS A 104 -19.29 -2.07 8.27
C HIS A 104 -20.16 -3.23 7.77
N LYS A 105 -20.27 -3.35 6.45
CA LYS A 105 -20.90 -4.52 5.82
C LYS A 105 -19.94 -5.70 5.90
N LYS A 106 -20.47 -6.90 6.16
CA LYS A 106 -19.69 -8.13 6.04
C LYS A 106 -19.12 -8.28 4.63
N SER A 107 -17.88 -8.79 4.52
CA SER A 107 -17.31 -9.23 3.24
C SER A 107 -18.09 -10.43 2.70
N GLU A 108 -18.02 -10.67 1.39
CA GLU A 108 -18.55 -11.89 0.77
C GLU A 108 -17.82 -13.15 1.28
N ASP A 109 -16.57 -12.99 1.72
CA ASP A 109 -15.72 -14.05 2.27
C ASP A 109 -16.15 -14.51 3.67
N VAL A 110 -17.01 -13.75 4.35
CA VAL A 110 -17.46 -14.02 5.73
C VAL A 110 -18.88 -14.55 5.70
N LEU A 111 -19.06 -15.77 6.20
CA LEU A 111 -20.35 -16.47 6.23
C LEU A 111 -21.39 -15.67 7.01
N TYR A 112 -21.09 -15.36 8.28
CA TYR A 112 -21.85 -14.44 9.12
C TYR A 112 -20.98 -13.88 10.25
N THR A 113 -21.48 -12.80 10.85
CA THR A 113 -20.85 -12.13 11.99
C THR A 113 -21.66 -12.38 13.26
N ILE A 114 -20.98 -12.57 14.39
CA ILE A 114 -21.58 -12.78 15.71
C ILE A 114 -21.13 -11.67 16.67
N SER A 115 -21.96 -11.33 17.66
CA SER A 115 -21.55 -10.45 18.74
C SER A 115 -20.98 -11.28 19.89
N GLU A 116 -19.92 -10.79 20.53
CA GLU A 116 -19.39 -11.43 21.75
C GLU A 116 -20.33 -11.27 22.96
N GLU A 117 -21.30 -10.36 22.86
CA GLU A 117 -22.35 -10.16 23.85
C GLU A 117 -23.53 -11.14 23.67
N ASP A 118 -23.59 -11.86 22.55
CA ASP A 118 -24.68 -12.81 22.28
C ASP A 118 -24.58 -14.03 23.20
N ASP A 119 -25.69 -14.44 23.80
CA ASP A 119 -25.76 -15.65 24.65
C ASP A 119 -25.28 -16.93 23.91
N ASN A 120 -25.42 -16.95 22.59
CA ASN A 120 -25.00 -18.06 21.74
C ASN A 120 -23.53 -18.00 21.30
N PHE A 121 -22.79 -16.92 21.62
CA PHE A 121 -21.41 -16.72 21.17
C PHE A 121 -20.52 -17.93 21.47
N LEU A 122 -20.54 -18.41 22.72
CA LEU A 122 -19.72 -19.56 23.11
C LEU A 122 -20.07 -20.81 22.30
N ASN A 123 -21.34 -21.10 22.05
CA ASN A 123 -21.74 -22.26 21.25
C ASN A 123 -21.22 -22.18 19.82
N GLU A 124 -21.21 -21.00 19.20
CA GLU A 124 -20.64 -20.79 17.86
C GLU A 124 -19.12 -21.00 17.86
N ILE A 125 -18.42 -20.45 18.86
CA ILE A 125 -16.97 -20.68 19.03
C ILE A 125 -16.66 -22.17 19.22
N LEU A 126 -17.46 -22.89 20.01
CA LEU A 126 -17.28 -24.31 20.28
C LEU A 126 -17.50 -25.20 19.03
N GLN A 127 -18.24 -24.71 18.03
CA GLN A 127 -18.40 -25.38 16.73
C GLN A 127 -17.19 -25.16 15.79
N CYS A 128 -16.34 -24.17 16.05
CA CYS A 128 -15.20 -23.89 15.19
C CYS A 128 -14.05 -24.89 15.42
N GLY A 129 -13.43 -25.36 14.33
CA GLY A 129 -12.18 -26.12 14.39
C GLY A 129 -10.99 -25.21 14.74
N PHE A 130 -11.00 -24.00 14.20
CA PHE A 130 -9.95 -23.00 14.37
C PHE A 130 -10.50 -21.70 14.94
N ILE A 131 -9.80 -21.12 15.91
CA ILE A 131 -10.19 -19.89 16.59
C ILE A 131 -8.98 -18.96 16.57
N ILE A 132 -9.10 -17.84 15.86
CA ILE A 132 -8.02 -16.89 15.64
C ILE A 132 -8.37 -15.57 16.32
N TYR A 133 -7.52 -15.14 17.26
CA TYR A 133 -7.62 -13.84 17.88
C TYR A 133 -6.42 -12.97 17.49
N ASN A 134 -6.70 -11.86 16.84
CA ASN A 134 -5.76 -10.79 16.53
C ASN A 134 -5.74 -9.73 17.63
N ILE A 135 -4.57 -9.53 18.24
CA ILE A 135 -4.32 -8.50 19.25
C ILE A 135 -3.21 -7.52 18.82
N ILE A 136 -2.74 -7.56 17.56
CA ILE A 136 -1.57 -6.81 17.07
C ILE A 136 -1.77 -5.29 17.26
N ASN A 137 -2.91 -4.76 16.81
CA ASN A 137 -3.21 -3.32 16.81
C ASN A 137 -4.22 -2.88 17.87
N ASP A 138 -4.90 -3.82 18.55
CA ASP A 138 -5.90 -3.48 19.56
C ASP A 138 -5.70 -4.31 20.84
N LYS A 139 -5.21 -3.63 21.88
CA LYS A 139 -5.03 -4.24 23.20
C LYS A 139 -6.35 -4.57 23.89
N ASN A 140 -7.46 -3.94 23.52
CA ASN A 140 -8.75 -4.18 24.14
C ASN A 140 -9.31 -5.57 23.80
N GLU A 141 -8.73 -6.25 22.80
CA GLU A 141 -9.06 -7.62 22.43
C GLU A 141 -8.37 -8.67 23.32
N ILE A 142 -7.36 -8.29 24.10
CA ILE A 142 -6.63 -9.21 24.98
C ILE A 142 -7.56 -9.86 26.04
N PRO A 143 -8.38 -9.11 26.80
CA PRO A 143 -9.29 -9.71 27.77
C PRO A 143 -10.27 -10.68 27.13
N LYS A 144 -10.79 -10.35 25.94
CA LYS A 144 -11.75 -11.17 25.19
C LYS A 144 -11.10 -12.47 24.71
N ALA A 145 -9.92 -12.41 24.11
CA ALA A 145 -9.16 -13.59 23.71
C ALA A 145 -8.90 -14.54 24.90
N LEU A 146 -8.50 -13.99 26.06
CA LEU A 146 -8.28 -14.78 27.27
C LEU A 146 -9.57 -15.35 27.85
N GLN A 147 -10.66 -14.59 27.85
CA GLN A 147 -11.97 -15.06 28.31
C GLN A 147 -12.46 -16.20 27.44
N THR A 148 -12.45 -16.05 26.12
CA THR A 148 -12.84 -17.10 25.16
C THR A 148 -12.00 -18.36 25.36
N LEU A 149 -10.67 -18.22 25.49
CA LEU A 149 -9.79 -19.35 25.76
C LEU A 149 -10.08 -20.03 27.12
N THR A 150 -10.41 -19.24 28.15
CA THR A 150 -10.83 -19.77 29.47
C THR A 150 -12.13 -20.55 29.36
N SER A 151 -13.13 -20.04 28.63
CA SER A 151 -14.40 -20.73 28.42
C SER A 151 -14.19 -22.06 27.70
N ILE A 152 -13.35 -22.10 26.67
CA ILE A 152 -13.00 -23.33 25.96
C ILE A 152 -12.30 -24.33 26.89
N GLU A 153 -11.35 -23.88 27.71
CA GLU A 153 -10.67 -24.71 28.70
C GLU A 153 -11.66 -25.31 29.70
N ASN A 154 -12.56 -24.49 30.27
CA ASN A 154 -13.57 -24.94 31.23
C ASN A 154 -14.50 -26.00 30.62
N GLU A 155 -14.89 -25.86 29.35
CA GLU A 155 -15.70 -26.87 28.66
C GLU A 155 -14.93 -28.19 28.44
N ILE A 156 -13.63 -28.11 28.13
CA ILE A 156 -12.77 -29.30 28.03
C ILE A 156 -12.59 -29.96 29.41
N GLU A 157 -12.56 -29.20 30.50
CA GLU A 157 -12.47 -29.74 31.86
C GLU A 157 -13.77 -30.39 32.31
N LYS A 158 -14.93 -29.81 32.02
CA LYS A 158 -16.25 -30.45 32.26
C LYS A 158 -16.36 -31.82 31.59
N LEU A 159 -15.80 -31.98 30.38
CA LEU A 159 -15.72 -33.29 29.72
C LEU A 159 -14.91 -34.33 30.52
N LYS A 160 -13.86 -33.91 31.25
CA LYS A 160 -13.07 -34.82 32.09
C LYS A 160 -13.89 -35.31 33.28
N GLU A 161 -14.73 -34.44 33.85
CA GLU A 161 -15.56 -34.74 35.02
C GLU A 161 -16.68 -35.75 34.72
N ILE A 162 -17.22 -35.77 33.49
CA ILE A 162 -18.27 -36.72 33.06
C ILE A 162 -17.75 -38.18 33.05
N GLY A 163 -16.45 -38.38 32.81
CA GLY A 163 -15.80 -39.67 33.02
C GLY A 163 -14.66 -39.97 32.03
N PRO A 164 -13.63 -40.74 32.45
CA PRO A 164 -12.43 -40.97 31.65
C PRO A 164 -12.66 -41.69 30.32
N LYS A 165 -13.74 -42.50 30.21
CA LYS A 165 -14.12 -43.15 28.94
C LYS A 165 -14.69 -42.15 27.93
N THR A 166 -15.57 -41.25 28.37
CA THR A 166 -16.16 -40.19 27.53
C THR A 166 -15.11 -39.20 27.06
N PHE A 167 -14.20 -38.78 27.95
CA PHE A 167 -13.08 -37.90 27.59
C PHE A 167 -12.12 -38.53 26.58
N LYS A 168 -11.90 -39.85 26.65
CA LYS A 168 -11.05 -40.58 25.71
C LYS A 168 -11.73 -40.77 24.34
N HIS A 169 -13.06 -40.89 24.30
CA HIS A 169 -13.83 -41.03 23.06
C HIS A 169 -14.09 -39.71 22.32
N TYR A 170 -13.97 -38.56 23.00
CA TYR A 170 -14.06 -37.25 22.34
C TYR A 170 -12.84 -37.05 21.43
N SER A 171 -12.96 -37.19 20.12
CA SER A 171 -11.84 -37.11 19.18
C SER A 171 -11.44 -35.68 18.80
N ASP A 172 -12.30 -34.71 19.06
CA ASP A 172 -12.16 -33.39 18.44
C ASP A 172 -11.07 -32.58 19.15
N VAL A 173 -10.11 -32.11 18.36
CA VAL A 173 -9.04 -31.22 18.80
C VAL A 173 -9.37 -29.83 18.30
N ARG A 174 -9.33 -28.85 19.21
CA ARG A 174 -9.47 -27.43 18.86
C ARG A 174 -8.12 -26.76 18.74
N VAL A 175 -8.03 -25.84 17.79
CA VAL A 175 -6.83 -25.05 17.56
C VAL A 175 -7.14 -23.59 17.85
N PHE A 176 -6.42 -23.01 18.81
CA PHE A 176 -6.49 -21.60 19.14
C PHE A 176 -5.20 -20.89 18.69
N VAL A 177 -5.33 -19.90 17.82
CA VAL A 177 -4.22 -19.11 17.29
C VAL A 177 -4.33 -17.68 17.81
N LEU A 178 -3.29 -17.21 18.48
CA LEU A 178 -3.14 -15.81 18.88
C LEU A 178 -2.18 -15.12 17.92
N LEU A 179 -2.66 -14.12 17.17
CA LEU A 179 -1.79 -13.20 16.43
C LEU A 179 -1.34 -12.09 17.38
N SER A 180 -0.06 -12.08 17.66
CA SER A 180 0.62 -11.11 18.51
C SER A 180 1.70 -10.38 17.71
N THR A 181 2.50 -9.55 18.38
CA THR A 181 3.42 -8.60 17.73
C THR A 181 4.85 -8.73 18.26
N VAL A 182 5.82 -8.49 17.38
CA VAL A 182 7.25 -8.32 17.69
C VAL A 182 7.53 -7.22 18.73
N MET A 183 6.58 -6.32 19.00
CA MET A 183 6.72 -5.33 20.08
C MET A 183 6.84 -5.97 21.48
N THR A 184 6.45 -7.24 21.63
CA THR A 184 6.71 -8.06 22.83
C THR A 184 8.20 -8.41 23.02
N TRP A 185 9.04 -8.07 22.05
CA TRP A 185 10.50 -8.14 22.10
C TRP A 185 11.17 -6.76 22.13
N GLY A 186 10.41 -5.66 22.07
CA GLY A 186 10.95 -4.34 21.73
C GLY A 186 11.99 -3.71 22.67
N THR A 187 12.29 -4.32 23.82
CA THR A 187 13.42 -3.92 24.68
C THR A 187 14.38 -5.08 25.00
N SER A 188 14.32 -6.15 24.21
CA SER A 188 15.23 -7.27 24.31
C SER A 188 16.65 -6.82 23.96
N LYS A 189 17.62 -7.25 24.76
CA LYS A 189 19.03 -7.05 24.43
C LYS A 189 19.46 -8.14 23.46
N PRO A 190 20.52 -7.92 22.64
CA PRO A 190 21.09 -8.94 21.79
C PRO A 190 21.30 -10.25 22.57
N ILE A 191 21.07 -11.39 21.91
CA ILE A 191 21.24 -12.71 22.52
C ILE A 191 22.68 -12.89 22.97
N ASP A 192 23.60 -12.53 22.08
CA ASP A 192 25.02 -12.49 22.35
C ASP A 192 25.50 -11.04 22.48
N PRO A 193 25.96 -10.61 23.67
CA PRO A 193 26.57 -9.28 23.84
C PRO A 193 27.88 -9.09 23.07
N GLU A 194 28.61 -10.17 22.76
CA GLU A 194 29.87 -10.11 22.00
C GLU A 194 29.62 -10.07 20.49
N ASP A 195 28.50 -10.64 20.02
CA ASP A 195 28.02 -10.53 18.64
C ASP A 195 26.56 -10.02 18.58
N PRO A 196 26.36 -8.69 18.60
CA PRO A 196 25.04 -8.09 18.50
C PRO A 196 24.28 -8.37 17.20
N THR A 197 24.94 -8.94 16.20
CA THR A 197 24.33 -9.27 14.90
C THR A 197 23.63 -10.63 14.92
N THR A 198 23.86 -11.46 15.95
CA THR A 198 23.18 -12.76 16.10
C THR A 198 21.64 -12.57 16.10
N PRO A 199 20.91 -13.22 15.17
CA PRO A 199 19.46 -13.06 15.06
C PRO A 199 18.71 -13.74 16.22
N PHE A 200 17.56 -13.18 16.58
CA PHE A 200 16.61 -13.80 17.50
C PHE A 200 15.82 -14.92 16.80
N LEU A 201 15.77 -16.07 17.47
CA LEU A 201 14.98 -17.24 17.04
C LEU A 201 13.75 -17.43 17.94
N GLU A 202 12.78 -18.23 17.48
CA GLU A 202 11.60 -18.61 18.24
C GLU A 202 11.94 -19.26 19.58
N ALA A 203 13.04 -20.03 19.62
CA ALA A 203 13.51 -20.71 20.83
C ALA A 203 13.85 -19.74 21.96
N ASP A 204 14.28 -18.51 21.62
CA ASP A 204 14.70 -17.50 22.58
C ASP A 204 13.54 -16.72 23.20
N TYR A 205 12.29 -16.98 22.80
CA TYR A 205 11.14 -16.20 23.25
C TYR A 205 11.09 -16.05 24.76
N LYS A 206 11.47 -17.05 25.57
CA LYS A 206 11.47 -16.95 27.04
C LYS A 206 12.41 -15.88 27.61
N LYS A 207 13.45 -15.49 26.87
CA LYS A 207 14.45 -14.48 27.27
C LYS A 207 14.03 -13.05 26.87
N ARG A 208 12.98 -12.90 26.06
CA ARG A 208 12.53 -11.61 25.51
C ARG A 208 12.09 -10.61 26.58
N ARG A 209 12.18 -9.33 26.24
CA ARG A 209 11.64 -8.21 27.02
C ARG A 209 10.75 -7.34 26.16
N ALA A 210 9.49 -7.23 26.56
CA ALA A 210 8.50 -6.42 25.87
C ALA A 210 8.77 -4.93 26.01
N HIS A 211 8.37 -4.18 24.99
CA HIS A 211 8.24 -2.73 25.11
C HIS A 211 7.25 -2.39 26.24
N PRO A 212 7.46 -1.31 27.03
CA PRO A 212 6.58 -0.96 28.15
C PRO A 212 5.10 -0.89 27.82
N SER A 213 4.76 -0.45 26.61
CA SER A 213 3.39 -0.35 26.09
C SER A 213 2.72 -1.71 25.79
N TYR A 214 3.50 -2.81 25.74
CA TYR A 214 3.06 -4.14 25.28
C TYR A 214 3.20 -5.23 26.37
N LYS A 215 3.17 -4.82 27.64
CA LYS A 215 3.20 -5.77 28.79
C LYS A 215 1.97 -6.68 28.84
N GLU A 216 0.80 -6.17 28.44
CA GLU A 216 -0.43 -6.95 28.41
C GLU A 216 -0.36 -8.04 27.33
N HIS A 217 0.18 -7.72 26.15
CA HIS A 217 0.40 -8.69 25.07
C HIS A 217 1.27 -9.86 25.52
N ILE A 218 2.47 -9.60 26.06
CA ILE A 218 3.37 -10.68 26.50
C ILE A 218 2.76 -11.53 27.62
N ASN A 219 1.92 -10.95 28.48
CA ASN A 219 1.20 -11.72 29.50
C ASN A 219 0.12 -12.61 28.88
N CYS A 220 -0.62 -12.10 27.88
CA CYS A 220 -1.57 -12.88 27.10
C CYS A 220 -0.90 -14.09 26.43
N GLU A 221 0.24 -13.87 25.75
CA GLU A 221 1.02 -14.93 25.10
C GLU A 221 1.43 -16.04 26.09
N LYS A 222 1.83 -15.67 27.32
CA LYS A 222 2.20 -16.65 28.36
C LYS A 222 1.00 -17.49 28.81
N GLU A 223 -0.16 -16.87 29.02
CA GLU A 223 -1.39 -17.56 29.39
C GLU A 223 -1.86 -18.52 28.29
N VAL A 224 -1.83 -18.08 27.03
CA VAL A 224 -2.17 -18.92 25.86
C VAL A 224 -1.25 -20.15 25.79
N ALA A 225 0.06 -19.97 25.97
CA ALA A 225 1.02 -21.07 25.99
C ALA A 225 0.80 -22.02 27.18
N LEU A 226 0.46 -21.49 28.36
CA LEU A 226 0.22 -22.29 29.57
C LEU A 226 -1.02 -23.18 29.41
N LYS A 227 -2.12 -22.63 28.91
CA LYS A 227 -3.37 -23.38 28.72
C LYS A 227 -3.27 -24.47 27.67
N GLY A 228 -2.57 -24.21 26.57
CA GLY A 228 -2.28 -25.26 25.57
C GLY A 228 -1.40 -26.38 26.13
N LYS A 229 -0.42 -26.06 26.99
CA LYS A 229 0.40 -27.09 27.66
C LYS A 229 -0.39 -27.95 28.64
N LYS A 230 -1.42 -27.40 29.27
CA LYS A 230 -2.29 -28.13 30.21
C LYS A 230 -3.24 -29.09 29.51
N ASN A 231 -3.67 -28.78 28.28
CA ASN A 231 -4.71 -29.53 27.55
C ASN A 231 -4.26 -30.04 26.17
N LYS A 232 -2.99 -30.46 26.03
CA LYS A 232 -2.33 -30.78 24.73
C LYS A 232 -3.07 -31.77 23.82
N ASP A 233 -3.89 -32.65 24.40
CA ASP A 233 -4.61 -33.70 23.66
C ASP A 233 -5.93 -33.21 23.04
N LYS A 234 -6.47 -32.08 23.53
CA LYS A 234 -7.78 -31.54 23.12
C LYS A 234 -7.74 -30.09 22.66
N LEU A 235 -6.71 -29.35 23.07
CA LEU A 235 -6.51 -27.95 22.77
C LEU A 235 -5.05 -27.70 22.36
N LYS A 236 -4.85 -27.41 21.08
CA LYS A 236 -3.60 -26.86 20.58
C LYS A 236 -3.68 -25.34 20.64
N THR A 237 -2.62 -24.72 21.15
CA THR A 237 -2.51 -23.25 21.14
C THR A 237 -1.22 -22.85 20.44
N TYR A 238 -1.34 -21.84 19.58
CA TYR A 238 -0.23 -21.23 18.87
C TYR A 238 -0.22 -19.72 19.12
N THR A 239 0.95 -19.16 19.29
CA THR A 239 1.18 -17.71 19.28
C THR A 239 2.05 -17.39 18.09
N ILE A 240 1.49 -16.66 17.14
CA ILE A 240 2.21 -16.16 15.96
C ILE A 240 2.63 -14.74 16.29
N CYS A 241 3.93 -14.53 16.45
CA CYS A 241 4.53 -13.23 16.68
C CYS A 241 4.81 -12.58 15.33
N SER A 242 3.90 -11.72 14.89
CA SER A 242 3.99 -11.00 13.61
C SER A 242 5.02 -9.88 13.68
N GLY A 243 5.85 -9.78 12.64
CA GLY A 243 6.59 -8.56 12.30
C GLY A 243 5.68 -7.35 12.09
N ILE A 244 6.30 -6.19 11.90
CA ILE A 244 5.60 -4.97 11.48
C ILE A 244 5.05 -5.19 10.08
N VAL A 245 3.74 -4.96 9.91
CA VAL A 245 3.04 -5.42 8.71
C VAL A 245 2.99 -4.35 7.63
N TYR A 246 3.24 -4.76 6.40
CA TYR A 246 3.14 -3.91 5.22
C TYR A 246 2.41 -4.64 4.07
N GLY A 247 2.17 -3.93 2.96
CA GLY A 247 1.49 -4.46 1.78
C GLY A 247 0.05 -3.98 1.62
N GLU A 248 -0.48 -4.16 0.41
CA GLU A 248 -1.83 -3.72 0.00
C GLU A 248 -2.10 -2.23 0.24
N GLU A 249 -2.92 -1.88 1.24
CA GLU A 249 -3.28 -0.50 1.54
C GLU A 249 -2.22 0.19 2.42
N GLU A 250 -1.20 -0.53 2.87
CA GLU A 250 -0.13 -0.23 3.83
C GLU A 250 -0.53 0.53 5.09
N GLU A 251 -0.64 -0.29 6.14
CA GLU A 251 -1.11 -0.05 7.49
C GLU A 251 -0.06 0.64 8.37
N ASP A 252 0.96 -0.10 8.81
CA ASP A 252 1.98 0.40 9.73
C ASP A 252 2.96 1.34 9.04
N PHE A 253 3.08 1.27 7.72
CA PHE A 253 3.84 2.23 6.90
C PHE A 253 2.98 3.35 6.30
N SER A 254 1.69 3.43 6.68
CA SER A 254 0.76 4.44 6.14
C SER A 254 1.27 5.87 6.30
N TYR A 255 1.99 6.18 7.37
CA TYR A 255 2.59 7.49 7.60
C TYR A 255 3.56 7.85 6.47
N TYR A 256 4.56 7.00 6.21
CA TYR A 256 5.56 7.25 5.18
C TYR A 256 4.97 7.30 3.78
N PHE A 257 4.07 6.37 3.45
CA PHE A 257 3.42 6.33 2.15
C PHE A 257 2.52 7.55 1.91
N LYS A 258 1.82 8.05 2.93
CA LYS A 258 1.04 9.30 2.81
C LYS A 258 1.95 10.49 2.56
N LYS A 259 3.08 10.60 3.25
CA LYS A 259 4.06 11.68 3.04
C LYS A 259 4.65 11.65 1.63
N ALA A 260 5.04 10.46 1.17
CA ALA A 260 5.56 10.26 -0.19
C ALA A 260 4.51 10.60 -1.25
N TRP A 261 3.29 10.08 -1.11
CA TRP A 261 2.18 10.35 -2.01
C TRP A 261 1.83 11.84 -2.12
N ASN A 262 1.80 12.54 -0.98
CA ASN A 262 1.55 13.98 -0.91
C ASN A 262 2.73 14.82 -1.42
N ASN A 263 3.82 14.18 -1.87
CA ASN A 263 5.04 14.82 -2.29
C ASN A 263 5.54 15.81 -1.23
N GLU A 264 5.65 15.39 0.04
CA GLU A 264 6.33 16.20 1.05
C GLU A 264 7.79 16.50 0.64
N GLU A 265 8.38 17.53 1.24
CA GLU A 265 9.70 18.01 0.86
C GLU A 265 10.79 16.94 1.02
N PHE A 266 10.68 16.14 2.09
CA PHE A 266 11.57 15.04 2.40
C PHE A 266 10.80 13.95 3.19
N LEU A 267 11.33 12.74 3.21
CA LEU A 267 10.89 11.70 4.14
C LEU A 267 11.81 11.62 5.37
N PRO A 268 11.26 11.52 6.59
CA PRO A 268 12.06 11.57 7.80
C PRO A 268 12.69 10.21 8.14
N ILE A 269 13.99 10.19 8.41
CA ILE A 269 14.70 9.03 8.96
C ILE A 269 14.98 9.33 10.43
N TYR A 270 14.45 8.52 11.35
CA TYR A 270 14.65 8.74 12.77
C TYR A 270 16.05 8.30 13.21
N ASP A 271 16.71 9.15 13.99
CA ASP A 271 18.09 8.98 14.43
C ASP A 271 19.05 8.72 13.25
N GLN A 272 19.63 7.52 13.14
CA GLN A 272 20.52 7.12 12.03
C GLN A 272 19.83 6.17 11.03
N GLY A 273 18.65 5.62 11.37
CA GLY A 273 17.93 4.65 10.57
C GLY A 273 18.63 3.31 10.32
N LYS A 274 19.71 2.99 11.05
CA LYS A 274 20.43 1.69 10.95
C LYS A 274 19.70 0.53 11.64
N ASN A 275 18.59 0.80 12.30
CA ASN A 275 17.83 -0.21 13.02
C ASN A 275 17.16 -1.17 12.04
N LEU A 276 17.29 -2.47 12.31
CA LEU A 276 16.63 -3.52 11.54
C LEU A 276 15.19 -3.65 12.02
N ILE A 277 14.25 -3.48 11.08
CA ILE A 277 12.82 -3.59 11.36
C ILE A 277 12.38 -5.00 10.95
N PRO A 278 11.90 -5.84 11.89
CA PRO A 278 11.30 -7.12 11.54
C PRO A 278 9.97 -6.88 10.82
N LEU A 279 9.90 -7.22 9.54
CA LEU A 279 8.76 -6.97 8.67
C LEU A 279 8.03 -8.26 8.31
N ILE A 280 6.78 -8.14 7.88
CA ILE A 280 6.09 -9.20 7.15
C ILE A 280 5.01 -8.61 6.24
N HIS A 281 4.97 -9.08 4.99
CA HIS A 281 3.89 -8.73 4.07
C HIS A 281 2.55 -9.35 4.52
N ILE A 282 1.44 -8.63 4.44
CA ILE A 282 0.12 -9.11 4.91
C ILE A 282 -0.32 -10.44 4.28
N LYS A 283 -0.03 -10.63 2.99
CA LYS A 283 -0.29 -11.92 2.29
C LYS A 283 0.55 -13.07 2.85
N ASP A 284 1.79 -12.82 3.24
CA ASP A 284 2.66 -13.85 3.80
C ASP A 284 2.24 -14.20 5.22
N LEU A 285 1.81 -13.22 6.02
CA LEU A 285 1.18 -13.49 7.31
C LEU A 285 -0.04 -14.41 7.15
N ALA A 286 -0.89 -14.18 6.15
CA ALA A 286 -2.05 -15.04 5.88
C ALA A 286 -1.63 -16.47 5.48
N ARG A 287 -0.57 -16.61 4.68
CA ARG A 287 0.01 -17.92 4.30
C ARG A 287 0.59 -18.65 5.50
N VAL A 288 1.31 -17.97 6.39
CA VAL A 288 1.84 -18.55 7.62
C VAL A 288 0.72 -19.07 8.50
N VAL A 289 -0.34 -18.28 8.70
CA VAL A 289 -1.52 -18.71 9.47
C VAL A 289 -2.13 -19.96 8.84
N HIS A 290 -2.39 -19.94 7.53
CA HIS A 290 -2.95 -21.10 6.81
C HIS A 290 -2.06 -22.34 6.92
N GLY A 291 -0.74 -22.20 6.74
CA GLY A 291 0.22 -23.29 6.90
C GLY A 291 0.16 -23.93 8.30
N ILE A 292 -0.02 -23.12 9.34
CA ILE A 292 -0.21 -23.62 10.72
C ILE A 292 -1.56 -24.33 10.89
N LEU A 293 -2.64 -23.83 10.27
CA LEU A 293 -3.96 -24.48 10.33
C LEU A 293 -3.95 -25.84 9.63
N GLU A 294 -3.19 -25.96 8.54
CA GLU A 294 -3.02 -27.20 7.80
C GLU A 294 -2.09 -28.16 8.53
N LEU A 295 -0.85 -27.75 8.84
CA LEU A 295 0.13 -28.64 9.47
C LEU A 295 -0.27 -29.04 10.90
N VAL A 296 -0.86 -28.12 11.68
CA VAL A 296 -1.15 -28.26 13.12
C VAL A 296 0.06 -28.84 13.88
N PRO A 297 1.21 -28.15 13.85
CA PRO A 297 2.49 -28.69 14.28
C PRO A 297 2.48 -29.03 15.78
N SER A 298 3.18 -30.11 16.16
CA SER A 298 3.24 -30.50 17.58
C SER A 298 4.09 -29.54 18.42
N ARG A 299 5.10 -28.92 17.78
CA ARG A 299 5.98 -27.85 18.27
C ARG A 299 6.52 -27.06 17.06
N PRO A 300 6.99 -25.82 17.28
CA PRO A 300 6.86 -25.02 18.50
C PRO A 300 5.44 -24.44 18.66
N GLN A 301 5.11 -23.98 19.87
CA GLN A 301 3.85 -23.24 20.14
C GLN A 301 3.99 -21.74 19.86
N TYR A 302 5.21 -21.23 19.85
CA TYR A 302 5.52 -19.83 19.58
C TYR A 302 6.24 -19.78 18.25
N ILE A 303 5.68 -19.04 17.30
CA ILE A 303 6.13 -19.00 15.91
C ILE A 303 6.44 -17.54 15.58
N LEU A 304 7.59 -17.28 14.97
CA LEU A 304 8.01 -15.93 14.57
C LEU A 304 7.68 -15.75 13.10
N ALA A 305 6.80 -14.81 12.79
CA ALA A 305 6.36 -14.53 11.43
C ALA A 305 6.97 -13.20 10.98
N VAL A 306 8.20 -13.28 10.46
CA VAL A 306 8.99 -12.18 9.90
C VAL A 306 9.59 -12.61 8.57
N GLU A 307 10.01 -11.67 7.74
CA GLU A 307 10.74 -11.94 6.50
C GLU A 307 12.15 -12.48 6.78
N GLN A 308 12.66 -13.28 5.83
CA GLN A 308 13.98 -13.89 5.92
C GLN A 308 15.11 -12.86 5.77
N THR A 309 14.88 -11.85 4.93
CA THR A 309 15.90 -10.86 4.57
C THR A 309 15.60 -9.54 5.29
N PRO A 310 16.35 -9.20 6.36
CA PRO A 310 16.08 -7.99 7.13
C PRO A 310 16.41 -6.74 6.31
N CYS A 311 15.72 -5.64 6.60
CA CYS A 311 16.05 -4.33 6.05
C CYS A 311 15.99 -3.24 7.13
N SER A 312 16.83 -2.22 6.95
CA SER A 312 16.91 -1.08 7.85
C SER A 312 15.86 -0.01 7.54
N LEU A 313 15.49 0.79 8.54
CA LEU A 313 14.60 1.94 8.32
C LEU A 313 15.13 2.87 7.22
N LYS A 314 16.44 3.11 7.20
CA LYS A 314 17.11 3.98 6.22
C LYS A 314 16.88 3.46 4.79
N GLU A 315 17.08 2.17 4.55
CA GLU A 315 16.89 1.56 3.22
C GLU A 315 15.44 1.66 2.76
N ILE A 316 14.49 1.35 3.65
CA ILE A 316 13.05 1.45 3.35
C ILE A 316 12.68 2.89 2.96
N VAL A 317 13.06 3.87 3.79
CA VAL A 317 12.66 5.28 3.59
C VAL A 317 13.34 5.88 2.36
N LYS A 318 14.62 5.58 2.12
CA LYS A 318 15.33 6.02 0.90
C LYS A 318 14.68 5.43 -0.36
N SER A 319 14.45 4.12 -0.38
CA SER A 319 13.85 3.44 -1.52
C SER A 319 12.45 3.97 -1.81
N LEU A 320 11.63 4.21 -0.78
CA LEU A 320 10.31 4.82 -0.93
C LEU A 320 10.39 6.27 -1.44
N SER A 321 11.35 7.06 -0.94
CA SER A 321 11.54 8.44 -1.39
C SER A 321 11.90 8.50 -2.87
N LYS A 322 12.72 7.57 -3.37
CA LYS A 322 13.05 7.44 -4.79
C LYS A 322 11.85 6.95 -5.61
N ALA A 323 11.13 5.93 -5.12
CA ALA A 323 10.05 5.27 -5.86
C ALA A 323 8.75 6.09 -5.96
N MET A 324 8.37 6.81 -4.90
CA MET A 324 7.11 7.57 -4.83
C MET A 324 7.28 9.03 -4.38
N GLY A 325 8.36 9.35 -3.68
CA GLY A 325 8.62 10.68 -3.13
C GLY A 325 9.44 11.59 -4.06
N ARG A 326 10.22 12.48 -3.45
CA ARG A 326 11.08 13.46 -4.14
C ARG A 326 12.57 13.08 -4.14
N ASP A 327 12.89 11.84 -3.79
CA ASP A 327 14.27 11.38 -3.59
C ASP A 327 15.06 12.27 -2.60
N LYS A 328 14.35 12.70 -1.54
CA LYS A 328 14.88 13.53 -0.46
C LYS A 328 14.52 12.90 0.88
N VAL A 329 15.52 12.83 1.76
CA VAL A 329 15.37 12.32 3.12
C VAL A 329 16.04 13.28 4.10
N GLN A 330 15.54 13.32 5.32
CA GLN A 330 16.13 14.13 6.38
C GLN A 330 16.20 13.33 7.68
N TYR A 331 17.34 13.40 8.36
CA TYR A 331 17.49 12.78 9.67
C TYR A 331 16.81 13.65 10.73
N ILE A 332 15.95 13.02 11.54
CA ILE A 332 15.14 13.67 12.57
C ILE A 332 15.49 13.08 13.93
N SER A 333 15.78 13.95 14.89
CA SER A 333 16.01 13.53 16.27
C SER A 333 14.70 13.11 16.96
N LYS A 334 14.79 12.31 18.02
CA LYS A 334 13.60 11.92 18.80
C LYS A 334 12.73 13.10 19.24
N VAL A 335 13.36 14.21 19.65
CA VAL A 335 12.64 15.41 20.13
C VAL A 335 11.84 16.07 19.01
N GLU A 336 12.43 16.16 17.81
CA GLU A 336 11.76 16.71 16.63
C GLU A 336 10.65 15.79 16.12
N ALA A 337 10.83 14.46 16.22
CA ALA A 337 9.80 13.49 15.85
C ALA A 337 8.51 13.69 16.65
N PHE A 338 8.60 14.06 17.94
CA PHE A 338 7.43 14.37 18.78
C PHE A 338 6.66 15.64 18.36
N LEU A 339 7.25 16.49 17.50
CA LEU A 339 6.57 17.68 16.98
C LEU A 339 5.66 17.35 15.78
N ASP A 340 5.87 16.20 15.14
CA ASP A 340 5.04 15.76 14.02
C ASP A 340 3.71 15.19 14.52
N ARG A 341 2.64 15.97 14.34
CA ARG A 341 1.27 15.57 14.74
C ARG A 341 0.70 14.42 13.91
N SER A 342 1.26 14.15 12.73
CA SER A 342 0.81 13.06 11.87
C SER A 342 1.43 11.72 12.26
N LEU A 343 2.47 11.72 13.09
CA LEU A 343 3.11 10.53 13.62
C LEU A 343 2.50 10.16 14.98
N THR A 344 1.91 8.97 15.07
CA THR A 344 1.44 8.46 16.37
C THR A 344 2.60 7.87 17.16
N GLN A 345 2.49 7.88 18.49
CA GLN A 345 3.50 7.27 19.35
C GLN A 345 3.70 5.77 19.03
N THR A 346 2.62 5.05 18.73
CA THR A 346 2.68 3.63 18.34
C THR A 346 3.52 3.42 17.09
N LEU A 347 3.35 4.27 16.05
CA LEU A 347 4.14 4.17 14.83
C LEU A 347 5.61 4.53 15.07
N PHE A 348 5.88 5.58 15.86
CA PHE A 348 7.24 5.94 16.23
C PHE A 348 7.97 4.80 16.97
N GLU A 349 7.30 4.14 17.91
CA GLU A 349 7.83 2.96 18.60
C GLU A 349 8.13 1.80 17.64
N ARG A 350 7.32 1.60 16.59
CA ARG A 350 7.55 0.59 15.54
C ARG A 350 8.72 0.96 14.64
N TYR A 351 8.84 2.22 14.23
CA TYR A 351 9.92 2.69 13.35
C TYR A 351 11.28 2.76 14.04
N THR A 352 11.32 2.85 15.37
CA THR A 352 12.56 2.87 16.16
C THR A 352 12.94 1.49 16.72
N LEU A 353 12.17 0.45 16.38
CA LEU A 353 12.45 -0.93 16.73
C LEU A 353 13.75 -1.40 16.07
N ASN A 354 14.62 -2.06 16.84
CA ASN A 354 15.86 -2.65 16.33
C ASN A 354 15.94 -4.11 16.77
N LEU A 355 15.51 -5.03 15.91
CA LEU A 355 15.50 -6.46 16.18
C LEU A 355 15.94 -7.21 14.93
N ASN A 356 17.07 -7.92 15.01
CA ASN A 356 17.45 -8.89 13.99
C ASN A 356 16.78 -10.23 14.31
N MET A 357 15.99 -10.78 13.40
CA MET A 357 15.10 -11.92 13.66
C MET A 357 15.07 -12.86 12.46
N GLU A 358 15.01 -14.16 12.72
CA GLU A 358 14.97 -15.18 11.66
C GLU A 358 13.82 -16.17 11.90
N PRO A 359 12.95 -16.42 10.89
CA PRO A 359 11.76 -17.26 11.03
C PRO A 359 12.07 -18.75 10.80
N SER A 360 12.95 -19.34 11.62
CA SER A 360 13.51 -20.68 11.39
C SER A 360 12.46 -21.76 11.14
N PHE A 361 11.37 -21.77 11.93
CA PHE A 361 10.31 -22.75 11.79
C PHE A 361 9.56 -22.64 10.46
N ILE A 362 9.33 -21.42 9.98
CA ILE A 362 8.57 -21.19 8.75
C ILE A 362 9.37 -21.67 7.53
N VAL A 363 10.67 -21.42 7.54
CA VAL A 363 11.59 -21.81 6.47
C VAL A 363 11.76 -23.34 6.46
N ASP A 364 12.00 -23.94 7.63
CA ASP A 364 12.34 -25.36 7.73
C ASP A 364 11.13 -26.30 7.66
N GLU A 365 9.97 -25.90 8.20
CA GLU A 365 8.81 -26.81 8.36
C GLU A 365 7.57 -26.42 7.54
N LEU A 366 7.35 -25.15 7.22
CA LEU A 366 6.14 -24.72 6.50
C LEU A 366 6.32 -24.58 4.99
N GLU A 367 7.57 -24.44 4.50
CA GLU A 367 7.91 -24.31 3.07
C GLU A 367 6.96 -23.37 2.30
N ILE A 368 6.63 -22.21 2.89
CA ILE A 368 5.65 -21.30 2.27
C ILE A 368 6.21 -20.62 1.02
N GLU A 369 5.35 -20.40 0.03
CA GLU A 369 5.66 -19.56 -1.12
C GLU A 369 5.52 -18.07 -0.73
N TRP A 370 6.66 -17.43 -0.44
CA TRP A 370 6.71 -16.02 -0.08
C TRP A 370 6.19 -15.12 -1.22
N LYS A 371 5.51 -14.02 -0.86
CA LYS A 371 4.95 -13.07 -1.85
C LYS A 371 6.07 -12.39 -2.63
N ASN A 372 7.15 -12.07 -1.93
CA ASN A 372 8.30 -11.36 -2.44
C ASN A 372 9.56 -12.14 -2.03
N GLU A 373 10.44 -12.42 -2.98
CA GLU A 373 11.77 -12.99 -2.69
C GLU A 373 12.76 -11.92 -2.21
N LEU A 374 12.56 -10.68 -2.69
CA LEU A 374 13.32 -9.50 -2.31
C LEU A 374 12.73 -8.84 -1.05
N ASN A 375 13.57 -8.15 -0.28
CA ASN A 375 13.09 -7.38 0.87
C ASN A 375 12.26 -6.15 0.43
N LEU A 376 11.58 -5.52 1.40
CA LEU A 376 10.74 -4.33 1.15
C LEU A 376 11.48 -3.21 0.41
N ALA A 377 12.73 -2.92 0.79
CA ALA A 377 13.49 -1.81 0.20
C ALA A 377 13.84 -2.09 -1.28
N GLU A 378 14.32 -3.30 -1.57
CA GLU A 378 14.67 -3.76 -2.92
C GLU A 378 13.46 -3.86 -3.84
N ASN A 379 12.29 -4.25 -3.30
CA ASN A 379 11.07 -4.45 -4.07
C ASN A 379 10.13 -3.23 -4.10
N MET A 380 10.62 -2.05 -3.68
CA MET A 380 9.76 -0.89 -3.39
C MET A 380 8.85 -0.46 -4.55
N HIS A 381 9.29 -0.57 -5.81
CA HIS A 381 8.47 -0.18 -6.96
C HIS A 381 7.17 -1.00 -7.09
N ASN A 382 7.26 -2.30 -6.81
CA ASN A 382 6.11 -3.19 -6.82
C ASN A 382 5.19 -2.93 -5.63
N ILE A 383 5.76 -2.65 -4.45
CA ILE A 383 5.00 -2.27 -3.25
C ILE A 383 4.24 -0.96 -3.49
N VAL A 384 4.89 0.07 -4.05
CA VAL A 384 4.25 1.32 -4.48
C VAL A 384 3.11 1.09 -5.48
N THR A 385 3.26 0.12 -6.38
CA THR A 385 2.21 -0.23 -7.34
C THR A 385 1.04 -0.93 -6.65
N GLU A 386 1.33 -1.84 -5.72
CA GLU A 386 0.34 -2.48 -4.86
C GLU A 386 -0.42 -1.45 -4.02
N PHE A 387 0.27 -0.49 -3.41
CA PHE A 387 -0.32 0.65 -2.71
C PHE A 387 -1.38 1.40 -3.50
N ARG A 388 -0.98 1.82 -4.71
CA ARG A 388 -1.82 2.59 -5.62
C ARG A 388 -3.07 1.80 -5.99
N LYS A 389 -2.92 0.49 -6.23
CA LYS A 389 -4.03 -0.43 -6.52
C LYS A 389 -4.94 -0.61 -5.30
N GLY A 390 -4.38 -0.94 -4.13
CA GLY A 390 -5.12 -1.20 -2.89
C GLY A 390 -5.97 -0.01 -2.46
N ARG A 391 -5.43 1.21 -2.54
CA ARG A 391 -6.16 2.45 -2.23
C ARG A 391 -6.90 3.08 -3.41
N GLN A 392 -6.88 2.45 -4.59
CA GLN A 392 -7.51 2.93 -5.83
C GLN A 392 -7.08 4.37 -6.19
N LEU A 393 -5.81 4.68 -5.93
CA LEU A 393 -5.25 6.01 -6.17
C LEU A 393 -5.00 6.19 -7.66
N LYS A 394 -5.64 7.21 -8.25
CA LYS A 394 -5.50 7.56 -9.66
C LYS A 394 -5.20 9.04 -9.81
N PRO A 395 -4.12 9.42 -10.54
CA PRO A 395 -3.81 10.82 -10.78
C PRO A 395 -4.82 11.45 -11.74
N LEU A 396 -5.31 12.66 -11.42
CA LEU A 396 -6.23 13.40 -12.28
C LEU A 396 -5.45 14.22 -13.32
N ARG A 397 -5.58 13.87 -14.60
CA ARG A 397 -4.79 14.46 -15.70
C ARG A 397 -5.69 15.22 -16.67
N ILE A 398 -5.53 16.53 -16.74
CA ILE A 398 -6.41 17.43 -17.51
C ILE A 398 -5.57 18.28 -18.48
N LEU A 399 -6.03 18.40 -19.72
CA LEU A 399 -5.54 19.39 -20.69
C LEU A 399 -6.58 20.49 -20.90
N LEU A 400 -6.17 21.75 -20.70
CA LEU A 400 -6.99 22.92 -20.98
C LEU A 400 -6.59 23.58 -22.29
N HIS A 401 -7.54 23.60 -23.23
CA HIS A 401 -7.39 24.21 -24.55
C HIS A 401 -8.42 25.33 -24.77
N GLY A 402 -8.11 26.26 -25.67
CA GLY A 402 -9.02 27.33 -26.10
C GLY A 402 -8.33 28.64 -26.49
N PRO A 403 -9.07 29.64 -26.99
CA PRO A 403 -8.54 30.91 -27.46
C PRO A 403 -7.76 31.67 -26.38
N PRO A 404 -6.82 32.57 -26.74
CA PRO A 404 -6.17 33.47 -25.80
C PRO A 404 -7.22 34.36 -25.08
N ALA A 405 -6.88 34.90 -23.91
CA ALA A 405 -7.74 35.75 -23.07
C ALA A 405 -9.09 35.19 -22.58
N ILE A 406 -9.52 33.99 -22.97
CA ILE A 406 -10.80 33.40 -22.52
C ILE A 406 -10.85 33.11 -21.01
N GLY A 407 -9.69 33.02 -20.35
CA GLY A 407 -9.58 32.78 -18.91
C GLY A 407 -9.14 31.36 -18.52
N LYS A 408 -8.44 30.64 -19.42
CA LYS A 408 -7.90 29.29 -19.17
C LYS A 408 -7.12 29.20 -17.87
N THR A 409 -6.14 30.07 -17.67
CA THR A 409 -5.27 30.08 -16.48
C THR A 409 -6.06 30.23 -15.19
N ARG A 410 -7.05 31.13 -15.15
CA ARG A 410 -7.95 31.28 -13.98
C ARG A 410 -8.76 30.02 -13.71
N LEU A 411 -9.19 29.30 -14.75
CA LEU A 411 -9.89 28.02 -14.58
C LEU A 411 -8.91 26.92 -14.14
N ALA A 412 -7.71 26.87 -14.71
CA ALA A 412 -6.65 25.94 -14.36
C ALA A 412 -6.28 26.06 -12.87
N GLU A 413 -6.04 27.28 -12.39
CA GLU A 413 -5.76 27.57 -10.98
C GLU A 413 -6.87 27.09 -10.05
N LYS A 414 -8.14 27.31 -10.43
CA LYS A 414 -9.29 26.82 -9.66
C LYS A 414 -9.38 25.31 -9.62
N LEU A 415 -9.19 24.64 -10.77
CA LEU A 415 -9.18 23.17 -10.83
C LEU A 415 -8.06 22.61 -9.97
N CYS A 416 -6.86 23.19 -10.07
CA CYS A 416 -5.72 22.77 -9.26
C CYS A 416 -5.96 22.96 -7.76
N SER A 417 -6.57 24.08 -7.36
CA SER A 417 -6.91 24.34 -5.96
C SER A 417 -7.98 23.39 -5.40
N ILE A 418 -8.96 22.97 -6.20
CA ILE A 418 -10.05 22.08 -5.77
C ILE A 418 -9.58 20.63 -5.66
N TYR A 419 -8.84 20.16 -6.67
CA TYR A 419 -8.42 18.76 -6.76
C TYR A 419 -7.03 18.50 -6.16
N GLY A 420 -6.28 19.53 -5.77
CA GLY A 420 -4.93 19.40 -5.22
C GLY A 420 -3.92 18.89 -6.25
N VAL A 421 -4.09 19.24 -7.53
CA VAL A 421 -3.25 18.78 -8.64
C VAL A 421 -2.26 19.84 -9.11
N GLN A 422 -1.27 19.44 -9.90
CA GLN A 422 -0.23 20.35 -10.37
C GLN A 422 -0.70 21.25 -11.51
N HIS A 423 -0.66 22.57 -11.32
CA HIS A 423 -0.83 23.53 -12.43
C HIS A 423 0.47 23.62 -13.22
N ILE A 424 0.45 23.27 -14.51
CA ILE A 424 1.64 23.22 -15.36
C ILE A 424 1.48 24.19 -16.54
N THR A 425 2.45 25.10 -16.64
CA THR A 425 2.71 25.92 -17.83
C THR A 425 4.16 25.69 -18.24
N VAL A 426 4.51 25.96 -19.50
CA VAL A 426 5.90 25.78 -19.99
C VAL A 426 6.90 26.56 -19.14
N LYS A 427 6.58 27.81 -18.79
CA LYS A 427 7.43 28.65 -17.93
C LYS A 427 7.63 28.02 -16.54
N LYS A 428 6.52 27.68 -15.86
CA LYS A 428 6.58 27.11 -14.51
C LYS A 428 7.30 25.77 -14.48
N MET A 429 7.12 24.94 -15.51
CA MET A 429 7.86 23.69 -15.66
C MET A 429 9.37 23.94 -15.72
N ILE A 430 9.83 24.87 -16.58
CA ILE A 430 11.26 25.19 -16.71
C ILE A 430 11.81 25.71 -15.38
N ASP A 431 11.10 26.64 -14.74
CA ASP A 431 11.49 27.20 -13.44
C ASP A 431 11.62 26.13 -12.36
N ASP A 432 10.63 25.21 -12.26
CA ASP A 432 10.63 24.11 -11.31
C ASP A 432 11.79 23.12 -11.58
N ILE A 433 12.05 22.77 -12.84
CA ILE A 433 13.16 21.87 -13.21
C ILE A 433 14.51 22.50 -12.84
N LEU A 434 14.70 23.78 -13.17
CA LEU A 434 15.94 24.49 -12.84
C LEU A 434 16.14 24.62 -11.34
N ALA A 435 15.06 24.84 -10.58
CA ALA A 435 15.11 24.90 -9.12
C ALA A 435 15.52 23.54 -8.53
N ASP A 436 14.92 22.44 -8.99
CA ASP A 436 15.26 21.09 -8.52
C ASP A 436 16.70 20.69 -8.85
N MET A 437 17.15 20.95 -10.09
CA MET A 437 18.54 20.66 -10.50
C MET A 437 19.56 21.44 -9.65
N LYS A 438 19.31 22.73 -9.37
CA LYS A 438 20.19 23.55 -8.52
C LYS A 438 20.24 23.03 -7.08
N ASP A 439 19.08 22.68 -6.54
CA ASP A 439 18.98 22.16 -5.18
C ASP A 439 19.68 20.79 -5.03
N ARG A 440 19.60 19.91 -6.05
CA ARG A 440 20.41 18.68 -6.11
C ARG A 440 21.91 18.96 -6.15
N LEU A 441 22.33 19.94 -6.95
CA LEU A 441 23.73 20.34 -7.07
C LEU A 441 24.28 20.88 -5.74
N ASP A 442 23.52 21.76 -5.06
CA ASP A 442 23.93 22.37 -3.80
C ASP A 442 24.08 21.31 -2.70
N ARG A 443 23.17 20.33 -2.63
CA ARG A 443 23.30 19.20 -1.70
C ARG A 443 24.51 18.33 -2.00
N GLY A 444 24.73 17.97 -3.26
CA GLY A 444 25.91 17.18 -3.66
C GLY A 444 27.21 17.86 -3.23
N LYS A 445 27.31 19.18 -3.41
CA LYS A 445 28.45 19.98 -2.95
C LYS A 445 28.59 20.03 -1.42
N GLN A 446 27.48 20.06 -0.67
CA GLN A 446 27.51 20.01 0.79
C GLN A 446 28.01 18.65 1.29
N ASN A 447 27.51 17.55 0.73
CA ASN A 447 27.93 16.20 1.10
C ASN A 447 29.44 15.99 0.90
N ILE A 448 30.01 16.47 -0.20
CA ILE A 448 31.47 16.40 -0.45
C ILE A 448 32.24 17.17 0.63
N LYS A 449 31.82 18.40 0.96
CA LYS A 449 32.47 19.22 1.99
C LYS A 449 32.41 18.57 3.38
N GLU A 450 31.32 17.90 3.71
CA GLU A 450 31.17 17.18 4.97
C GLU A 450 32.06 15.93 5.05
N LYS A 451 32.24 15.21 3.93
CA LYS A 451 33.19 14.09 3.84
C LYS A 451 34.63 14.58 4.01
N GLU A 452 35.05 15.60 3.26
CA GLU A 452 36.39 16.21 3.37
C GLU A 452 36.69 16.79 4.76
N GLY A 453 35.67 17.36 5.42
CA GLY A 453 35.79 17.90 6.78
C GLY A 453 35.98 16.85 7.87
N LYS A 454 35.47 15.63 7.68
CA LYS A 454 35.67 14.49 8.59
C LYS A 454 37.05 13.87 8.44
N GLU A 455 37.62 13.85 7.24
CA GLU A 455 38.96 13.30 6.98
C GLU A 455 40.10 14.17 7.54
N MET A 456 39.90 15.48 7.70
CA MET A 456 40.90 16.40 8.27
C MET A 456 40.84 16.55 9.81
N GLY A 457 39.85 15.95 10.48
CA GLY A 457 39.68 15.98 11.95
C GLY A 457 40.27 14.76 12.64
N GLY A 458 41.59 14.70 12.78
CA GLY A 458 42.30 13.53 13.32
C GLY A 458 41.91 13.10 14.75
N GLN A 459 41.72 11.78 14.90
CA GLN A 459 42.02 10.92 16.06
C GLN A 459 41.89 11.55 17.46
N ASN A 460 40.71 11.40 18.09
CA ASN A 460 40.57 11.11 19.53
C ASN A 460 39.09 10.96 19.94
N ALA A 461 38.56 9.74 19.80
CA ALA A 461 37.63 9.11 20.75
C ALA A 461 37.43 7.67 20.27
N GLY A 462 37.81 6.71 21.09
CA GLY A 462 37.51 5.30 20.82
C GLY A 462 36.02 5.08 20.96
N ASP A 463 35.36 4.94 19.82
CA ASP A 463 34.25 4.04 19.60
C ASP A 463 34.44 3.52 18.18
N GLU A 464 34.20 2.22 17.97
CA GLU A 464 34.23 1.55 16.68
C GLU A 464 33.11 2.12 15.79
N GLU A 465 33.27 3.34 15.30
CA GLU A 465 32.50 3.86 14.18
C GLU A 465 33.02 3.18 12.92
N ALA A 466 32.50 1.98 12.68
CA ALA A 466 32.64 1.30 11.41
C ALA A 466 32.27 2.28 10.28
N GLU A 467 33.28 2.55 9.44
CA GLU A 467 33.18 3.18 8.13
C GLU A 467 32.01 2.54 7.39
N TYR A 468 31.04 3.35 6.97
CA TYR A 468 30.08 2.91 5.97
C TYR A 468 29.93 4.02 4.95
N GLU A 469 30.63 3.81 3.83
CA GLU A 469 30.36 4.41 2.54
C GLU A 469 28.86 4.27 2.27
N ALA A 470 28.16 5.41 2.27
CA ALA A 470 26.88 5.44 1.62
C ALA A 470 27.18 5.31 0.12
N GLU A 471 26.76 4.20 -0.50
CA GLU A 471 26.41 4.15 -1.92
C GLU A 471 25.25 5.14 -2.15
N GLU A 472 25.56 6.44 -2.05
CA GLU A 472 24.79 7.45 -2.75
C GLU A 472 25.23 7.30 -4.20
N GLU A 473 24.27 7.09 -5.12
CA GLU A 473 24.54 7.23 -6.55
C GLU A 473 25.37 8.50 -6.73
N GLU A 474 26.60 8.37 -7.23
CA GLU A 474 27.46 9.51 -7.53
C GLU A 474 26.71 10.34 -8.58
N VAL A 475 25.97 11.33 -8.09
CA VAL A 475 25.36 12.31 -8.96
C VAL A 475 26.52 13.08 -9.57
N ASP A 476 26.75 12.89 -10.86
CA ASP A 476 27.74 13.66 -11.60
C ASP A 476 27.36 15.14 -11.54
N LEU A 477 28.01 15.86 -10.63
CA LEU A 477 27.75 17.27 -10.39
C LEU A 477 28.21 18.12 -11.57
N GLU A 478 29.18 17.64 -12.36
CA GLU A 478 29.66 18.33 -13.55
C GLU A 478 28.61 18.26 -14.66
N ASP A 479 28.04 17.08 -14.93
CA ASP A 479 26.94 16.88 -15.89
C ASP A 479 25.69 17.70 -15.50
N LEU A 480 25.29 17.69 -14.22
CA LEU A 480 24.18 18.52 -13.75
C LEU A 480 24.44 20.02 -13.95
N GLU A 481 25.66 20.49 -13.68
CA GLU A 481 26.03 21.88 -13.92
C GLU A 481 25.99 22.24 -15.41
N GLU A 482 26.44 21.35 -16.28
CA GLU A 482 26.42 21.55 -17.72
C GLU A 482 24.98 21.62 -18.25
N GLN A 483 24.10 20.71 -17.84
CA GLN A 483 22.68 20.73 -18.22
C GLN A 483 21.98 22.03 -17.79
N ILE A 484 22.24 22.51 -16.56
CA ILE A 484 21.68 23.79 -16.08
C ILE A 484 22.15 24.94 -16.97
N LYS A 485 23.45 24.99 -17.30
CA LYS A 485 24.05 26.03 -18.15
C LYS A 485 23.50 25.96 -19.57
N GLU A 486 23.29 24.77 -20.12
CA GLU A 486 22.75 24.55 -21.46
C GLU A 486 21.31 25.10 -21.57
N ILE A 487 20.43 24.73 -20.65
CA ILE A 487 19.04 25.22 -20.61
C ILE A 487 19.03 26.76 -20.52
N GLN A 488 19.85 27.34 -19.63
CA GLN A 488 19.94 28.79 -19.47
C GLN A 488 20.49 29.48 -20.73
N LYS A 489 21.48 28.88 -21.40
CA LYS A 489 22.05 29.41 -22.63
C LYS A 489 21.07 29.32 -23.80
N SER A 490 20.31 28.23 -23.90
CA SER A 490 19.25 28.06 -24.90
C SER A 490 18.14 29.11 -24.71
N MET A 491 17.73 29.34 -23.46
CA MET A 491 16.81 30.43 -23.08
C MET A 491 17.36 31.82 -23.46
N ALA A 492 18.63 32.09 -23.18
CA ALA A 492 19.26 33.39 -23.46
C ALA A 492 19.50 33.68 -24.95
N LYS A 493 19.57 32.64 -25.80
CA LYS A 493 19.73 32.78 -27.25
C LYS A 493 18.45 33.17 -27.97
N SER A 494 17.28 32.86 -27.41
CA SER A 494 15.99 33.24 -27.98
C SER A 494 15.66 34.70 -27.69
N GLU A 495 15.31 35.48 -28.70
CA GLU A 495 14.87 36.89 -28.56
C GLU A 495 13.69 37.05 -27.58
N ASN A 496 12.85 36.02 -27.46
CA ASN A 496 11.67 36.01 -26.57
C ASN A 496 11.86 35.14 -25.30
N GLY A 497 13.10 34.69 -25.00
CA GLY A 497 13.38 33.85 -23.84
C GLY A 497 12.68 32.47 -23.83
N LYS A 498 12.37 31.89 -24.99
CA LYS A 498 11.66 30.60 -25.14
C LYS A 498 12.63 29.52 -25.60
N LEU A 499 12.46 28.30 -25.07
CA LEU A 499 13.18 27.13 -25.55
C LEU A 499 12.63 26.65 -26.90
N PRO A 500 13.46 25.98 -27.74
CA PRO A 500 12.99 25.23 -28.90
C PRO A 500 11.92 24.20 -28.53
N ASP A 501 10.99 23.91 -29.45
CA ASP A 501 9.87 23.00 -29.20
C ASP A 501 10.35 21.58 -28.81
N GLU A 502 11.41 21.07 -29.44
CA GLU A 502 12.02 19.77 -29.12
C GLU A 502 12.48 19.69 -27.65
N ASP A 503 13.14 20.75 -27.15
CA ASP A 503 13.57 20.84 -25.75
C ASP A 503 12.37 20.93 -24.81
N VAL A 504 11.35 21.72 -25.16
CA VAL A 504 10.12 21.85 -24.36
C VAL A 504 9.42 20.50 -24.25
N ILE A 505 9.31 19.74 -25.34
CA ILE A 505 8.68 18.40 -25.35
C ILE A 505 9.48 17.43 -24.46
N ARG A 506 10.80 17.38 -24.63
CA ARG A 506 11.69 16.53 -23.82
C ARG A 506 11.55 16.84 -22.32
N LEU A 507 11.61 18.11 -21.95
CA LEU A 507 11.46 18.54 -20.57
C LEU A 507 10.04 18.29 -20.03
N MET A 508 9.01 18.47 -20.86
CA MET A 508 7.62 18.19 -20.49
C MET A 508 7.39 16.70 -20.25
N LYS A 509 7.88 15.80 -21.12
CA LYS A 509 7.82 14.35 -20.90
C LYS A 509 8.47 13.97 -19.57
N LYS A 510 9.68 14.48 -19.29
CA LYS A 510 10.39 14.26 -18.02
C LYS A 510 9.59 14.79 -16.82
N TYR A 511 9.04 16.00 -16.91
CA TYR A 511 8.29 16.62 -15.82
C TYR A 511 6.97 15.89 -15.52
N LEU A 512 6.22 15.49 -16.55
CA LEU A 512 4.98 14.73 -16.39
C LEU A 512 5.22 13.31 -15.85
N THR A 513 6.40 12.74 -16.09
CA THR A 513 6.81 11.43 -15.54
C THR A 513 7.25 11.52 -14.07
N SER A 514 7.50 12.72 -13.53
CA SER A 514 7.87 12.89 -12.12
C SER A 514 6.77 12.44 -11.15
N ASN A 515 7.16 11.96 -9.97
CA ASN A 515 6.23 11.55 -8.90
C ASN A 515 5.23 12.66 -8.50
N LYS A 516 5.64 13.93 -8.64
CA LYS A 516 4.77 15.10 -8.41
C LYS A 516 3.51 15.05 -9.29
N CYS A 517 3.68 14.67 -10.56
CA CYS A 517 2.60 14.55 -11.53
C CYS A 517 1.95 13.17 -11.50
N GLN A 518 2.72 12.10 -11.28
CA GLN A 518 2.23 10.72 -11.30
C GLN A 518 1.41 10.35 -10.05
N ASN A 519 1.64 11.02 -8.91
CA ASN A 519 0.84 10.78 -7.70
C ASN A 519 -0.50 11.54 -7.79
N GLN A 520 -0.48 12.87 -7.86
CA GLN A 520 -1.70 13.69 -7.77
C GLN A 520 -2.36 13.95 -9.13
N GLY A 521 -1.58 13.98 -10.20
CA GLY A 521 -2.02 14.44 -11.51
C GLY A 521 -1.69 15.92 -11.77
N TYR A 522 -2.21 16.44 -12.87
CA TYR A 522 -1.86 17.76 -13.37
C TYR A 522 -2.97 18.39 -14.22
N VAL A 523 -2.88 19.71 -14.37
CA VAL A 523 -3.62 20.50 -15.35
C VAL A 523 -2.61 21.21 -16.25
N LEU A 524 -2.57 20.81 -17.52
CA LEU A 524 -1.79 21.49 -18.56
C LEU A 524 -2.53 22.72 -19.05
N ASP A 525 -1.91 23.89 -18.89
CA ASP A 525 -2.45 25.18 -19.31
C ASP A 525 -1.61 25.79 -20.43
N GLY A 526 -2.21 25.90 -21.62
CA GLY A 526 -1.63 26.62 -22.75
C GLY A 526 -0.56 25.86 -23.54
N TYR A 527 -0.38 24.56 -23.29
CA TYR A 527 0.48 23.65 -24.06
C TYR A 527 -0.11 22.21 -24.03
N PRO A 528 -0.02 21.42 -25.12
CA PRO A 528 0.46 21.78 -26.46
C PRO A 528 -0.44 22.80 -27.18
N LYS A 529 0.14 23.53 -28.14
CA LYS A 529 -0.57 24.55 -28.94
C LYS A 529 -0.91 24.07 -30.34
N THR A 530 -0.09 23.18 -30.90
CA THR A 530 -0.28 22.62 -32.24
C THR A 530 -0.55 21.13 -32.17
N MET A 531 -1.16 20.59 -33.24
CA MET A 531 -1.39 19.15 -33.36
C MET A 531 -0.06 18.38 -33.39
N GLN A 532 0.98 18.96 -34.00
CA GLN A 532 2.31 18.34 -34.06
C GLN A 532 2.92 18.20 -32.67
N GLN A 533 2.91 19.27 -31.86
CA GLN A 533 3.37 19.21 -30.47
C GLN A 533 2.59 18.18 -29.63
N ALA A 534 1.28 18.06 -29.85
CA ALA A 534 0.48 17.06 -29.16
C ALA A 534 0.86 15.63 -29.58
N LYS A 535 1.12 15.39 -30.87
CA LYS A 535 1.58 14.09 -31.37
C LYS A 535 2.97 13.73 -30.85
N GLU A 536 3.91 14.65 -30.83
CA GLU A 536 5.26 14.38 -30.32
C GLU A 536 5.28 14.19 -28.80
N LEU A 537 4.38 14.86 -28.06
CA LEU A 537 4.26 14.74 -26.61
C LEU A 537 3.51 13.48 -26.16
N PHE A 538 2.41 13.13 -26.84
CA PHE A 538 1.45 12.11 -26.41
C PHE A 538 1.29 10.93 -27.39
N GLY A 539 1.92 10.99 -28.56
CA GLY A 539 1.93 9.90 -29.52
C GLY A 539 3.02 8.88 -29.20
N THR A 540 2.76 7.64 -29.56
CA THR A 540 3.75 6.57 -29.72
C THR A 540 4.20 6.64 -31.18
N GLU A 541 5.46 6.93 -31.45
CA GLU A 541 5.97 6.85 -32.82
C GLU A 541 6.25 5.38 -33.13
N ASP A 542 5.76 4.87 -34.28
CA ASP A 542 6.23 3.60 -34.88
C ASP A 542 7.66 3.82 -35.38
N ARG A 543 8.61 4.07 -34.48
CA ARG A 543 10.03 4.01 -34.78
C ARG A 543 10.33 2.54 -34.75
N GLY A 544 10.63 1.92 -35.90
CA GLY A 544 10.91 0.48 -36.02
C GLY A 544 12.14 0.01 -35.24
N GLU A 545 12.09 0.21 -33.94
CA GLU A 545 12.96 -0.17 -32.85
C GLU A 545 12.51 -1.57 -32.39
N GLU A 546 13.29 -2.23 -31.53
CA GLU A 546 12.95 -3.59 -31.10
C GLU A 546 11.63 -3.59 -30.31
N GLU A 547 10.78 -4.61 -30.49
CA GLU A 547 9.42 -4.68 -29.90
C GLU A 547 9.37 -4.34 -28.39
N ALA A 548 10.45 -4.64 -27.64
CA ALA A 548 10.56 -4.34 -26.22
C ALA A 548 10.74 -2.84 -25.89
N GLU A 549 11.47 -2.07 -26.71
CA GLU A 549 11.67 -0.63 -26.49
C GLU A 549 10.38 0.16 -26.80
N GLU A 550 9.64 -0.28 -27.83
CA GLU A 550 8.33 0.26 -28.18
C GLU A 550 7.31 0.07 -27.05
N GLU A 551 7.27 -1.10 -26.41
CA GLU A 551 6.39 -1.39 -25.27
C GLU A 551 6.69 -0.49 -24.05
N GLU A 552 7.97 -0.29 -23.72
CA GLU A 552 8.36 0.60 -22.63
C GLU A 552 8.00 2.07 -22.88
N GLU A 553 8.21 2.56 -24.10
CA GLU A 553 7.87 3.93 -24.45
C GLU A 553 6.35 4.13 -24.44
N ALA A 554 5.59 3.16 -24.95
CA ALA A 554 4.14 3.17 -24.89
C ALA A 554 3.62 3.25 -23.45
N GLU A 555 4.18 2.49 -22.51
CA GLU A 555 3.82 2.60 -21.09
C GLU A 555 4.10 3.98 -20.49
N LYS A 556 5.27 4.56 -20.81
CA LYS A 556 5.64 5.92 -20.35
C LYS A 556 4.67 6.96 -20.89
N VAL A 557 4.27 6.84 -22.16
CA VAL A 557 3.28 7.73 -22.79
C VAL A 557 1.91 7.58 -22.11
N ILE A 558 1.43 6.35 -21.90
CA ILE A 558 0.14 6.10 -21.21
C ILE A 558 0.10 6.77 -19.83
N LYS A 559 1.23 6.83 -19.12
CA LYS A 559 1.35 7.49 -17.80
C LYS A 559 1.25 9.02 -17.88
N ILE A 560 1.52 9.65 -19.01
CA ILE A 560 1.51 11.12 -19.18
C ILE A 560 0.39 11.65 -20.09
N VAL A 561 -0.46 10.80 -20.66
CA VAL A 561 -1.58 11.24 -21.49
C VAL A 561 -2.71 11.83 -20.62
N PRO A 562 -3.27 13.01 -20.96
CA PRO A 562 -4.43 13.56 -20.27
C PRO A 562 -5.65 12.65 -20.40
N GLU A 563 -6.37 12.44 -19.30
CA GLU A 563 -7.64 11.70 -19.28
C GLU A 563 -8.80 12.60 -19.72
N TYR A 564 -8.74 13.89 -19.38
CA TYR A 564 -9.77 14.87 -19.71
C TYR A 564 -9.19 16.00 -20.56
N VAL A 565 -9.88 16.35 -21.65
CA VAL A 565 -9.56 17.52 -22.47
C VAL A 565 -10.72 18.50 -22.40
N ILE A 566 -10.46 19.69 -21.85
CA ILE A 566 -11.45 20.75 -21.68
C ILE A 566 -11.15 21.85 -22.69
N THR A 567 -12.08 22.08 -23.62
CA THR A 567 -11.98 23.15 -24.63
C THR A 567 -12.91 24.31 -24.27
N LEU A 568 -12.32 25.49 -24.05
CA LEU A 568 -13.08 26.72 -23.87
C LEU A 568 -13.34 27.38 -25.23
N GLN A 569 -14.57 27.79 -25.48
CA GLN A 569 -14.98 28.46 -26.72
C GLN A 569 -15.64 29.80 -26.41
N ALA A 570 -15.30 30.83 -27.18
CA ALA A 570 -15.95 32.12 -27.14
C ALA A 570 -15.86 32.79 -28.53
N PRO A 571 -16.85 33.62 -28.92
CA PRO A 571 -16.76 34.42 -30.14
C PRO A 571 -15.62 35.44 -30.09
N ASP A 572 -15.04 35.76 -31.26
CA ASP A 572 -13.94 36.72 -31.39
C ASP A 572 -14.29 38.10 -30.82
N ASP A 573 -15.51 38.59 -31.06
CA ASP A 573 -15.98 39.88 -30.55
C ASP A 573 -15.89 39.97 -29.01
N PHE A 574 -16.23 38.88 -28.33
CA PHE A 574 -16.14 38.81 -26.87
C PHE A 574 -14.68 38.82 -26.40
N LEU A 575 -13.80 38.11 -27.10
CA LEU A 575 -12.38 38.04 -26.77
C LEU A 575 -11.69 39.39 -26.98
N CYS A 576 -11.97 40.05 -28.12
CA CYS A 576 -11.46 41.38 -28.44
C CYS A 576 -11.90 42.41 -27.37
N ASP A 577 -13.20 42.45 -27.04
CA ASP A 577 -13.72 43.35 -26.02
C ASP A 577 -13.11 43.08 -24.64
N ARG A 578 -12.82 41.81 -24.33
CA ARG A 578 -12.17 41.44 -23.07
C ARG A 578 -10.71 41.87 -23.04
N ILE A 579 -9.93 41.63 -24.10
CA ILE A 579 -8.52 42.02 -24.19
C ILE A 579 -8.38 43.54 -24.03
N MET A 580 -9.26 44.31 -24.67
CA MET A 580 -9.25 45.78 -24.56
C MET A 580 -9.58 46.32 -23.17
N ARG A 581 -10.17 45.50 -22.30
CA ARG A 581 -10.46 45.85 -20.90
C ARG A 581 -9.37 45.39 -19.94
N LEU A 582 -8.37 44.66 -20.40
CA LEU A 582 -7.23 44.25 -19.57
C LEU A 582 -6.28 45.44 -19.36
N PRO A 583 -5.64 45.54 -18.18
CA PRO A 583 -4.57 46.51 -17.96
C PRO A 583 -3.41 46.28 -18.93
N GLU A 584 -2.74 47.35 -19.39
CA GLU A 584 -1.61 47.26 -20.33
C GLU A 584 -0.48 46.34 -19.84
N GLU A 585 -0.23 46.31 -18.52
CA GLU A 585 0.73 45.40 -17.88
C GLU A 585 0.45 43.92 -18.17
N GLN A 586 -0.82 43.51 -18.26
CA GLN A 586 -1.21 42.12 -18.55
C GLN A 586 -1.17 41.78 -20.04
N ILE A 587 -1.04 42.79 -20.91
CA ILE A 587 -0.99 42.64 -22.36
C ILE A 587 0.47 42.59 -22.83
N GLN A 588 1.37 43.35 -22.21
CA GLN A 588 2.80 43.41 -22.55
C GLN A 588 3.53 42.08 -22.31
N ASP A 589 3.15 41.31 -21.30
CA ASP A 589 3.78 40.04 -20.96
C ASP A 589 3.37 38.85 -21.86
N ASN A 590 2.48 39.07 -22.84
CA ASN A 590 1.96 38.00 -23.69
C ASN A 590 1.93 38.42 -25.16
N ASP A 591 2.98 38.04 -25.91
CA ASP A 591 3.17 38.37 -27.33
C ASP A 591 1.92 38.15 -28.18
N LEU A 592 1.15 37.08 -27.90
CA LEU A 592 -0.07 36.78 -28.65
C LEU A 592 -1.18 37.81 -28.35
N LEU A 593 -1.36 38.18 -27.08
CA LEU A 593 -2.34 39.21 -26.69
C LEU A 593 -1.94 40.58 -27.20
N LEU A 594 -0.63 40.86 -27.23
CA LEU A 594 -0.08 42.09 -27.76
C LEU A 594 -0.36 42.21 -29.27
N VAL A 595 -0.10 41.16 -30.05
CA VAL A 595 -0.41 41.12 -31.50
C VAL A 595 -1.91 41.30 -31.74
N PHE A 596 -2.77 40.55 -31.03
CA PHE A 596 -4.22 40.68 -31.17
C PHE A 596 -4.71 42.09 -30.76
N ALA A 597 -4.15 42.68 -29.70
CA ALA A 597 -4.49 44.04 -29.27
C ALA A 597 -4.05 45.10 -30.29
N ILE A 598 -2.86 44.94 -30.88
CA ILE A 598 -2.33 45.84 -31.93
C ILE A 598 -3.16 45.74 -33.19
N GLU A 599 -3.42 44.52 -33.70
CA GLU A 599 -4.23 44.29 -34.90
C GLU A 599 -5.64 44.89 -34.76
N GLU A 600 -6.29 44.69 -33.62
CA GLU A 600 -7.63 45.23 -33.38
C GLU A 600 -7.63 46.75 -33.14
N HIS A 601 -6.58 47.28 -32.50
CA HIS A 601 -6.38 48.73 -32.38
C HIS A 601 -6.18 49.37 -33.76
N GLU A 602 -5.35 48.78 -34.62
CA GLU A 602 -5.15 49.22 -36.02
C GLU A 602 -6.44 49.09 -36.84
N ARG A 603 -7.22 48.03 -36.65
CA ARG A 603 -8.51 47.82 -37.32
C ARG A 603 -9.53 48.88 -36.90
N ARG A 604 -9.58 49.26 -35.62
CA ARG A 604 -10.40 50.37 -35.12
C ARG A 604 -9.86 51.72 -35.59
N LEU A 605 -8.55 51.92 -35.67
CA LEU A 605 -7.93 53.12 -36.22
C LEU A 605 -8.30 53.27 -37.70
N ALA A 606 -8.21 52.20 -38.49
CA ALA A 606 -8.59 52.15 -39.89
C ALA A 606 -10.09 52.41 -40.08
N ASN A 607 -10.96 51.82 -39.26
CA ASN A 607 -12.40 52.09 -39.27
C ASN A 607 -12.74 53.54 -38.87
N ASN A 608 -12.00 54.11 -37.91
CA ASN A 608 -12.17 55.50 -37.50
C ASN A 608 -11.63 56.48 -38.56
N ILE A 609 -10.49 56.18 -39.21
CA ILE A 609 -9.94 56.95 -40.33
C ILE A 609 -10.90 56.88 -41.53
N CYS A 610 -11.45 55.70 -41.85
CA CYS A 610 -12.43 55.54 -42.92
C CYS A 610 -13.71 56.34 -42.62
N ARG A 611 -14.22 56.30 -41.38
CA ARG A 611 -15.35 57.15 -40.93
C ARG A 611 -15.03 58.65 -40.95
N LYS A 612 -13.78 59.03 -40.64
CA LYS A 612 -13.33 60.43 -40.66
C LYS A 612 -13.17 60.94 -42.10
N GLN A 613 -12.59 60.15 -43.00
CA GLN A 613 -12.52 60.42 -44.43
C GLN A 613 -13.92 60.45 -45.09
N LEU A 614 -14.86 59.61 -44.64
CA LEU A 614 -16.27 59.65 -45.07
C LEU A 614 -17.03 60.87 -44.52
N ARG A 615 -16.59 61.48 -43.41
CA ARG A 615 -17.12 62.75 -42.89
C ARG A 615 -16.51 63.95 -43.60
N ASP A 616 -15.19 63.95 -43.84
CA ASP A 616 -14.48 65.07 -44.48
C ASP A 616 -14.73 65.18 -45.99
N ARG A 617 -15.24 64.11 -46.64
CA ARG A 617 -15.75 64.16 -48.03
C ARG A 617 -17.18 64.69 -48.17
N ARG A 618 -17.83 65.11 -47.08
CA ARG A 618 -19.16 65.72 -47.15
C ARG A 618 -19.06 67.21 -46.86
N ASP A 619 -18.96 67.99 -47.92
CA ASP A 619 -19.45 69.38 -47.94
C ASP A 619 -19.76 69.82 -49.39
N PRO A 620 -20.50 70.92 -49.60
CA PRO A 620 -21.95 71.00 -49.52
C PRO A 620 -22.54 71.45 -50.88
N PHE A 621 -23.71 70.92 -51.26
CA PHE A 621 -24.59 71.30 -52.40
C PHE A 621 -24.86 70.13 -53.35
N ASN A 622 -25.95 69.39 -53.08
CA ASN A 622 -27.03 69.09 -54.03
C ASN A 622 -27.91 67.96 -53.50
N MET A 623 -29.21 68.24 -53.45
CA MET A 623 -30.29 67.28 -53.73
C MET A 623 -31.12 67.87 -54.88
N PRO A 624 -31.94 67.11 -55.63
CA PRO A 624 -32.28 65.70 -55.50
C PRO A 624 -32.10 64.90 -56.81
N GLY A 625 -32.08 63.56 -56.75
CA GLY A 625 -32.33 62.72 -57.93
C GLY A 625 -31.48 61.45 -58.03
N GLU A 626 -32.18 60.34 -57.87
CA GLU A 626 -31.97 59.03 -58.51
C GLU A 626 -30.60 58.30 -58.44
N ASN A 627 -30.70 57.10 -57.86
CA ASN A 627 -30.06 55.83 -58.25
C ASN A 627 -28.55 55.78 -58.43
N PHE A 628 -27.87 55.15 -57.46
CA PHE A 628 -26.97 54.02 -57.75
C PHE A 628 -26.94 53.07 -56.54
N SER A 629 -27.83 52.07 -56.57
CA SER A 629 -27.70 50.83 -55.81
C SER A 629 -26.87 49.85 -56.65
N ALA A 630 -25.57 49.76 -56.38
CA ALA A 630 -24.77 48.62 -56.82
C ALA A 630 -24.80 47.56 -55.71
N ILE A 631 -25.84 46.73 -55.78
CA ILE A 631 -25.98 45.47 -55.08
C ILE A 631 -24.94 44.50 -55.64
N TYR A 632 -24.00 44.03 -54.83
CA TYR A 632 -23.41 42.71 -55.04
C TYR A 632 -24.11 41.73 -54.10
N ARG A 633 -25.14 41.06 -54.64
CA ARG A 633 -25.65 39.79 -54.15
C ARG A 633 -24.81 38.70 -54.80
N PHE A 634 -24.25 37.80 -54.00
CA PHE A 634 -24.24 36.38 -54.35
C PHE A 634 -25.16 35.67 -53.37
N SER A 635 -26.21 35.07 -53.93
CA SER A 635 -27.28 34.35 -53.26
C SER A 635 -26.96 32.85 -53.23
N PRO A 636 -27.47 32.11 -52.24
CA PRO A 636 -27.25 30.69 -52.03
C PRO A 636 -28.22 29.83 -52.85
N GLU A 637 -27.96 28.52 -52.90
CA GLU A 637 -28.87 27.36 -53.16
C GLU A 637 -27.96 26.15 -53.54
N ASN A 638 -28.13 24.88 -53.14
CA ASN A 638 -29.15 24.14 -52.39
C ASN A 638 -28.59 22.74 -51.99
N PHE A 639 -29.36 22.02 -51.16
CA PHE A 639 -29.31 20.60 -50.72
C PHE A 639 -28.49 20.24 -49.46
N SER A 640 -28.95 19.42 -48.51
CA SER A 640 -30.28 19.01 -48.00
C SER A 640 -30.05 18.10 -46.77
N TRP A 641 -30.86 18.29 -45.72
CA TRP A 641 -31.44 17.29 -44.79
C TRP A 641 -30.61 16.15 -44.18
N SER A 642 -30.53 16.16 -42.83
CA SER A 642 -31.26 15.27 -41.89
C SER A 642 -30.37 14.65 -40.80
N LEU A 643 -30.70 15.02 -39.55
CA LEU A 643 -30.36 14.28 -38.35
C LEU A 643 -31.35 13.10 -38.23
N HIS A 644 -30.83 11.89 -38.05
CA HIS A 644 -31.52 10.78 -37.39
C HIS A 644 -30.58 10.23 -36.32
N GLN A 645 -31.17 10.10 -35.12
CA GLN A 645 -30.75 9.40 -33.89
C GLN A 645 -29.27 9.08 -33.66
#